data_AF-A0A8H5V8M7-F1
#
_entry.id   AF-A0A8H5V8M7-F1
#
_cell.length_a   1.000
_cell.length_b   1.000
_cell.length_c   1.000
_cell.angle_alpha   90.00
_cell.angle_beta   90.00
_cell.angle_gamma   90.00
#
_symmetry.space_group_name_H-M   'P 1'
#
loop_
_entity.id
_entity.type
_entity.pdbx_description
1 polymer ?
#
loop_
_entity_poly.entity_id
_entity_poly.type
_entity_poly.pdbx_seq_one_letter_code
_entity_poly.pdbx_strand_id
1 'polypeptide(L)'
;MKLINIIPVHLFLHCTYATVLPKDDNPCCPGVVDSKPPRDVPDNGIEWTRCNLGIPDYKENEKNKAFECGTLDVPLDYTDKFDTNTTTLKLIKLKASKKSPKGSIIVNFGGPGGSGVEFLLAAFNTDLANSLFGGQYDIISFDPRGTGNTLVPPDGNGFPEQMNEELVDTVQKSTYFIDLVTYLFQNSAYFIDVDDLINDHFVRYAFDYVSAFTESYVTRDKEYREFRGTAFVARDIAKIATALGEGDRINYWGISYGTVLGQVLAGMFPDRIEHMLLEGNLLADDYVKNLGLNGIREAEEALYHFYDECMAAANNSCHSAKKLPEDRDGFLKVLNRVFMVCTGVGGSFESPKSLSLANKFLIALYDLDGYLWLDDLIDTALEGNRSMCPGVIPDLTDLATPWNPQSDLAHLAIMCSDATVHTETSEDFISSFWNEVDQALDNPFYLSTLLGHAPCFRWNIHAAEVINLTSLSKVETKNPVLLINGKYDPVTPLDDARKISARFPRSRVVVHEGVGHGALNGHDSNCTRGIVHDYFVYGKLPQKETTCKPDQDAFELVEAMRQAGSDGPAGKRKVPVLFINKKRWRRRLLSAKTTISPYQIPSSPTSSGGVKMSADILAAGGKASPSMGVETRNDNNGDLVTATEEQSLQRGLHERHLSMLGIAGAIGTGLFLGLGQSVQTGGPLGALLGYATVGLVVCAVQFALGEVAALLPVTGAFVRHAEFLVDPAWGFAIGWNLVYGNILSIPSEITAICVLFEFWTDINPSLWIMIFIVLTTVVGLCFVRVFGEVEFWFALLKILLVVFLIILGLVINLGGVPGTERIGFRYWKNPGPFVEYIASGSWGQFLGYWSVMTSAVFSFAGVESIAMAAAETRNPARAIPKACKNVFIRILVFYILAILIVGMLVRSDDERLNDQSGAAGQSPFVIAASAAGIPAIPSVVNAVVITSAWSASNQSLLAGTRVLYGLALKRQAPRIFLRTTAWGVPYVCVLFFTCFMFLSFMSLSNGAMTVFWWLVDLTAAGVLISWASILLNHIRLRLAMKKQGIPIEKLPWHNSWTFYSSCAGLFMTLIILLTGGFRVFTRGNWDPVGFVSSYLDIPLVTAAYLIWKFVKKTKVVPLAEIPLQDAFRKSEEDHEVVTA
;
A
#
# COMPACT_ATOMS: atom_id res chain seq x y z
N MET A 1 6.53 23.32 -21.18
CA MET A 1 7.10 24.31 -22.12
C MET A 1 8.60 24.43 -21.80
N LYS A 2 9.49 24.28 -22.80
CA LYS A 2 10.97 24.25 -22.64
C LYS A 2 11.57 25.66 -22.60
N LEU A 3 12.70 25.83 -21.88
CA LEU A 3 13.94 26.60 -22.18
C LEU A 3 14.62 27.06 -20.84
N ILE A 4 15.93 27.16 -20.59
CA ILE A 4 17.24 26.74 -21.14
C ILE A 4 18.32 27.01 -20.03
N ASN A 5 19.38 26.19 -20.03
CA ASN A 5 20.71 26.29 -19.37
C ASN A 5 21.26 27.66 -18.93
N ILE A 6 22.01 27.70 -17.80
CA ILE A 6 23.41 28.20 -17.63
C ILE A 6 24.08 27.55 -16.38
N ILE A 7 25.28 26.98 -16.53
CA ILE A 7 26.32 26.72 -15.48
C ILE A 7 27.56 27.58 -15.89
N PRO A 8 28.42 28.09 -14.97
CA PRO A 8 29.60 27.33 -14.49
C PRO A 8 30.03 27.56 -13.00
N VAL A 9 30.39 26.45 -12.33
CA VAL A 9 31.56 26.21 -11.44
C VAL A 9 31.85 27.17 -10.26
N HIS A 10 31.82 26.65 -9.02
CA HIS A 10 32.94 26.76 -8.04
C HIS A 10 32.82 25.83 -6.80
N LEU A 11 33.88 25.02 -6.63
CA LEU A 11 34.53 24.48 -5.41
C LEU A 11 33.99 23.28 -4.58
N PHE A 12 34.70 22.17 -4.77
CA PHE A 12 35.12 21.14 -3.80
C PHE A 12 35.67 21.70 -2.46
N LEU A 13 35.27 21.13 -1.30
CA LEU A 13 36.11 20.58 -0.20
C LEU A 13 35.37 20.50 1.16
N HIS A 14 35.15 19.27 1.66
CA HIS A 14 35.37 18.75 3.04
C HIS A 14 34.53 17.48 3.25
N CYS A 15 35.08 16.27 3.03
CA CYS A 15 35.81 15.41 3.98
C CYS A 15 34.99 14.86 5.18
N THR A 16 34.59 13.59 5.04
CA THR A 16 34.79 12.49 6.01
C THR A 16 34.84 12.85 7.50
N TYR A 17 33.74 12.61 8.21
CA TYR A 17 33.61 12.22 9.63
C TYR A 17 32.17 11.63 9.74
N ALA A 18 31.85 10.48 10.33
CA ALA A 18 32.54 9.66 11.29
C ALA A 18 32.15 8.18 11.10
N THR A 19 33.16 7.32 10.95
CA THR A 19 33.10 5.95 11.48
C THR A 19 33.72 6.01 12.88
N VAL A 20 33.18 5.21 13.80
CA VAL A 20 33.62 5.00 15.19
C VAL A 20 33.23 6.12 16.17
N LEU A 21 32.25 5.83 17.05
CA LEU A 21 32.28 6.39 18.41
C LEU A 21 32.76 5.30 19.38
N PRO A 22 33.85 5.58 20.13
CA PRO A 22 34.43 4.68 21.12
C PRO A 22 33.65 4.73 22.45
N LYS A 23 33.85 3.67 23.23
CA LYS A 23 33.47 3.53 24.64
C LYS A 23 34.06 4.65 25.51
N ASP A 24 33.25 5.04 26.49
CA ASP A 24 33.57 5.64 27.80
C ASP A 24 34.31 6.99 27.80
N ASP A 25 33.63 8.04 28.29
CA ASP A 25 34.02 8.76 29.51
C ASP A 25 33.06 9.93 29.80
N ASN A 26 32.46 9.91 30.98
CA ASN A 26 31.78 11.04 31.62
C ASN A 26 32.88 11.91 32.28
N PRO A 27 32.83 13.27 32.25
CA PRO A 27 32.01 13.96 33.25
C PRO A 27 31.49 15.36 32.85
N CYS A 28 30.29 15.72 33.34
CA CYS A 28 29.96 16.97 34.06
C CYS A 28 28.52 17.46 33.77
N CYS A 29 27.55 16.98 34.56
CA CYS A 29 26.29 17.69 34.81
C CYS A 29 26.27 18.15 36.28
N PRO A 30 25.92 19.41 36.58
CA PRO A 30 25.63 19.82 37.95
C PRO A 30 24.24 19.32 38.37
N GLY A 31 24.22 18.38 39.32
CA GLY A 31 23.18 18.23 40.34
C GLY A 31 21.78 17.77 39.89
N VAL A 32 21.62 16.46 39.68
CA VAL A 32 20.32 15.80 39.89
C VAL A 32 20.03 15.90 41.39
N VAL A 33 18.88 16.49 41.75
CA VAL A 33 18.40 16.51 43.13
C VAL A 33 17.96 15.10 43.48
N ASP A 34 18.80 14.40 44.24
CA ASP A 34 18.46 13.16 44.94
C ASP A 34 17.18 13.37 45.77
N SER A 35 16.08 12.72 45.39
CA SER A 35 14.95 12.48 46.29
C SER A 35 14.95 11.01 46.69
N LYS A 36 15.76 10.66 47.69
CA LYS A 36 15.55 9.42 48.47
C LYS A 36 14.20 9.51 49.20
N PRO A 37 13.51 8.37 49.41
CA PRO A 37 12.17 8.37 49.97
C PRO A 37 12.21 8.61 51.49
N PRO A 38 11.35 9.47 52.04
CA PRO A 38 10.93 9.35 53.42
C PRO A 38 9.92 8.21 53.54
N ARG A 39 10.05 7.50 54.65
CA ARG A 39 9.21 6.40 55.12
C ARG A 39 7.76 6.80 55.36
N ASP A 40 6.94 5.75 55.48
CA ASP A 40 5.58 5.69 56.04
C ASP A 40 4.50 6.28 55.13
N VAL A 41 3.99 5.46 54.19
CA VAL A 41 2.82 5.82 53.37
C VAL A 41 1.55 5.75 54.25
N PRO A 42 0.89 6.88 54.52
CA PRO A 42 -0.38 6.94 55.25
C PRO A 42 -1.54 6.55 54.33
N ASP A 43 -2.69 6.25 54.92
CA ASP A 43 -3.98 5.95 54.26
C ASP A 43 -4.30 6.86 53.05
N ASN A 44 -4.25 6.27 51.83
CA ASN A 44 -5.07 6.52 50.64
C ASN A 44 -5.69 7.93 50.41
N GLY A 45 -4.92 9.03 50.42
CA GLY A 45 -5.45 10.36 50.10
C GLY A 45 -4.52 11.22 49.23
N ILE A 46 -5.08 11.96 48.27
CA ILE A 46 -4.35 12.99 47.50
C ILE A 46 -4.27 14.28 48.35
N GLU A 47 -3.06 14.74 48.66
CA GLU A 47 -2.85 16.04 49.31
C GLU A 47 -2.85 17.16 48.25
N TRP A 48 -3.77 18.11 48.40
CA TRP A 48 -3.93 19.23 47.48
C TRP A 48 -3.25 20.49 48.01
N THR A 49 -2.36 21.06 47.20
CA THR A 49 -1.64 22.30 47.52
C THR A 49 -1.78 23.31 46.39
N ARG A 50 -1.44 24.58 46.64
CA ARG A 50 -1.42 25.58 45.57
C ARG A 50 -0.31 25.21 44.58
N CYS A 51 -0.63 25.08 43.29
CA CYS A 51 0.39 24.66 42.31
C CYS A 51 1.57 25.63 42.25
N ASN A 52 2.73 25.10 41.89
CA ASN A 52 3.92 25.87 41.54
C ASN A 52 4.60 25.19 40.34
N LEU A 53 4.13 25.48 39.14
CA LEU A 53 4.60 24.83 37.91
C LEU A 53 5.97 25.34 37.41
N GLY A 54 6.68 26.18 38.19
CA GLY A 54 7.95 26.79 37.76
C GLY A 54 7.83 27.83 36.63
N ILE A 55 6.61 28.11 36.16
CA ILE A 55 6.31 29.09 35.10
C ILE A 55 6.20 30.50 35.74
N PRO A 56 7.01 31.50 35.32
CA PRO A 56 7.06 32.83 35.96
C PRO A 56 5.71 33.55 36.03
N ASP A 57 4.88 33.42 34.99
CA ASP A 57 3.56 34.05 34.91
C ASP A 57 2.48 33.32 35.75
N TYR A 58 2.78 32.13 36.28
CA TYR A 58 1.81 31.30 37.02
C TYR A 58 1.35 31.94 38.33
N LYS A 59 2.28 32.53 39.08
CA LYS A 59 2.01 33.07 40.43
C LYS A 59 1.22 34.37 40.43
N GLU A 60 1.23 35.11 39.32
CA GLU A 60 0.68 36.47 39.22
C GLU A 60 -0.74 36.52 38.63
N ASN A 61 -1.23 35.43 38.02
CA ASN A 61 -2.55 35.43 37.37
C ASN A 61 -3.67 35.06 38.35
N GLU A 62 -4.68 35.93 38.51
CA GLU A 62 -5.85 35.65 39.37
C GLU A 62 -6.63 34.41 38.94
N LYS A 63 -6.67 34.08 37.64
CA LYS A 63 -7.30 32.86 37.12
C LYS A 63 -6.72 31.59 37.77
N ASN A 64 -5.47 31.63 38.19
CA ASN A 64 -4.75 30.47 38.71
C ASN A 64 -5.01 30.21 40.21
N LYS A 65 -5.75 31.09 40.91
CA LYS A 65 -6.06 30.93 42.34
C LYS A 65 -7.01 29.77 42.63
N ALA A 66 -7.81 29.35 41.65
CA ALA A 66 -8.78 28.25 41.79
C ALA A 66 -8.16 26.86 41.58
N PHE A 67 -6.89 26.80 41.15
CA PHE A 67 -6.19 25.56 40.84
C PHE A 67 -5.34 25.06 42.01
N GLU A 68 -5.42 23.76 42.26
CA GLU A 68 -4.57 23.03 43.20
C GLU A 68 -3.83 21.91 42.48
N CYS A 69 -2.64 21.57 42.95
CA CYS A 69 -1.86 20.44 42.44
C CYS A 69 -1.65 19.43 43.56
N GLY A 70 -1.59 18.17 43.16
CA GLY A 70 -1.39 17.04 44.05
C GLY A 70 -0.55 15.97 43.38
N THR A 71 -0.21 14.95 44.15
CA THR A 71 0.49 13.77 43.66
C THR A 71 -0.21 12.51 44.12
N LEU A 72 -0.12 11.46 43.33
CA LEU A 72 -0.64 10.14 43.68
C LEU A 72 0.37 9.08 43.33
N ASP A 73 0.77 8.28 44.33
CA ASP A 73 1.60 7.11 44.09
C ASP A 73 0.74 5.96 43.57
N VAL A 74 1.17 5.37 42.46
CA VAL A 74 0.54 4.23 41.80
C VAL A 74 1.56 3.13 41.55
N PRO A 75 1.15 1.86 41.42
CA PRO A 75 2.06 0.78 41.03
C PRO A 75 2.80 1.10 39.73
N LEU A 76 4.11 0.83 39.70
CA LEU A 76 4.91 0.96 38.48
C LEU A 76 4.46 -0.09 37.46
N ASP A 77 4.40 -1.37 37.86
CA ASP A 77 3.84 -2.45 37.06
C ASP A 77 2.48 -2.91 37.61
N TYR A 78 1.44 -2.96 36.75
CA TYR A 78 0.14 -3.54 37.10
C TYR A 78 0.01 -5.02 36.69
N THR A 79 0.94 -5.52 35.87
CA THR A 79 0.94 -6.88 35.33
C THR A 79 1.62 -7.85 36.28
N ASP A 80 2.67 -7.43 36.98
CA ASP A 80 3.28 -8.18 38.08
C ASP A 80 2.65 -7.84 39.44
N LYS A 81 1.93 -8.81 40.01
CA LYS A 81 1.30 -8.67 41.33
C LYS A 81 2.30 -8.66 42.49
N PHE A 82 3.55 -9.06 42.24
CA PHE A 82 4.62 -9.11 43.24
C PHE A 82 5.54 -7.90 43.18
N ASP A 83 5.41 -7.04 42.15
CA ASP A 83 6.18 -5.80 42.09
C ASP A 83 5.70 -4.82 43.18
N THR A 84 6.67 -4.29 43.92
CA THR A 84 6.44 -3.30 44.98
C THR A 84 6.86 -1.89 44.57
N ASN A 85 7.41 -1.74 43.35
CA ASN A 85 7.81 -0.44 42.85
C ASN A 85 6.59 0.43 42.55
N THR A 86 6.72 1.73 42.82
CA THR A 86 5.69 2.73 42.56
C THR A 86 6.24 3.85 41.71
N THR A 87 5.34 4.54 41.02
CA THR A 87 5.60 5.81 40.35
C THR A 87 4.61 6.86 40.82
N THR A 88 5.01 8.13 40.79
CA THR A 88 4.22 9.24 41.30
C THR A 88 3.61 10.03 40.15
N LEU A 89 2.29 10.01 40.04
CA LEU A 89 1.54 10.84 39.09
C LEU A 89 1.49 12.29 39.56
N LYS A 90 1.57 13.24 38.62
CA LYS A 90 1.31 14.67 38.88
C LYS A 90 -0.13 15.02 38.50
N LEU A 91 -0.87 15.64 39.42
CA LEU A 91 -2.27 15.99 39.23
C LEU A 91 -2.50 17.49 39.39
N ILE A 92 -3.52 17.98 38.72
CA ILE A 92 -4.08 19.32 38.87
C ILE A 92 -5.60 19.23 39.06
N LYS A 93 -6.15 20.15 39.84
CA LYS A 93 -7.57 20.27 40.13
C LYS A 93 -8.03 21.71 40.01
N LEU A 94 -9.08 21.94 39.23
CA LEU A 94 -9.91 23.14 39.32
C LEU A 94 -11.09 22.87 40.26
N LYS A 95 -11.20 23.64 41.34
CA LYS A 95 -12.27 23.45 42.33
C LYS A 95 -13.65 23.77 41.78
N ALA A 96 -14.64 23.00 42.20
CA ALA A 96 -16.05 23.30 42.02
C ALA A 96 -16.42 24.63 42.70
N SER A 97 -17.26 25.43 42.03
CA SER A 97 -17.74 26.70 42.59
C SER A 97 -18.78 26.52 43.71
N LYS A 98 -19.48 25.38 43.75
CA LYS A 98 -20.46 25.08 44.80
C LYS A 98 -19.79 24.44 46.02
N LYS A 99 -20.27 24.80 47.21
CA LYS A 99 -19.75 24.31 48.51
C LYS A 99 -19.90 22.80 48.73
N SER A 100 -20.79 22.13 48.00
CA SER A 100 -21.02 20.68 48.09
C SER A 100 -21.00 20.09 46.67
N PRO A 101 -19.82 19.74 46.14
CA PRO A 101 -19.71 19.14 44.82
C PRO A 101 -20.37 17.76 44.76
N LYS A 102 -20.87 17.38 43.58
CA LYS A 102 -21.43 16.05 43.28
C LYS A 102 -20.35 14.98 43.08
N GLY A 103 -19.14 15.41 42.73
CA GLY A 103 -17.98 14.56 42.56
C GLY A 103 -16.91 15.24 41.70
N SER A 104 -16.05 14.42 41.10
CA SER A 104 -14.95 14.87 40.23
C SER A 104 -15.13 14.39 38.78
N ILE A 105 -14.67 15.19 37.81
CA ILE A 105 -14.54 14.81 36.39
C ILE A 105 -13.06 14.74 36.05
N ILE A 106 -12.59 13.58 35.63
CA ILE A 106 -11.21 13.39 35.16
C ILE A 106 -11.16 13.73 33.67
N VAL A 107 -10.37 14.74 33.33
CA VAL A 107 -10.19 15.24 31.97
C VAL A 107 -8.80 14.86 31.47
N ASN A 108 -8.72 14.22 30.32
CA ASN A 108 -7.45 13.98 29.65
C ASN A 108 -7.50 14.49 28.21
N PHE A 109 -6.45 15.20 27.81
CA PHE A 109 -6.36 15.90 26.53
C PHE A 109 -5.66 15.05 25.46
N GLY A 110 -5.57 15.63 24.26
CA GLY A 110 -4.99 15.04 23.07
C GLY A 110 -3.46 15.02 23.03
N GLY A 111 -2.92 14.23 22.10
CA GLY A 111 -1.50 13.93 21.95
C GLY A 111 -0.99 12.97 23.05
N PRO A 112 -0.52 11.75 22.73
CA PRO A 112 0.04 10.85 23.74
C PRO A 112 1.16 11.47 24.58
N GLY A 113 1.87 12.49 24.09
CA GLY A 113 2.91 13.25 24.82
C GLY A 113 2.46 14.50 25.59
N GLY A 114 1.16 14.81 25.60
CA GLY A 114 0.62 16.03 26.20
C GLY A 114 0.60 16.02 27.74
N SER A 115 0.90 17.17 28.37
CA SER A 115 0.75 17.35 29.82
C SER A 115 -0.69 17.75 30.16
N GLY A 116 -1.44 16.85 30.80
CA GLY A 116 -2.79 17.19 31.28
C GLY A 116 -2.79 18.29 32.33
N VAL A 117 -1.70 18.42 33.11
CA VAL A 117 -1.51 19.53 34.05
C VAL A 117 -1.51 20.89 33.36
N GLU A 118 -0.77 21.03 32.26
CA GLU A 118 -0.71 22.28 31.50
C GLU A 118 -1.97 22.54 30.69
N PHE A 119 -2.51 21.51 30.04
CA PHE A 119 -3.71 21.67 29.23
C PHE A 119 -4.93 22.08 30.05
N LEU A 120 -5.11 21.53 31.26
CA LEU A 120 -6.23 21.95 32.11
C LEU A 120 -6.10 23.43 32.48
N LEU A 121 -4.88 23.89 32.76
CA LEU A 121 -4.62 25.29 33.08
C LEU A 121 -4.88 26.21 31.89
N ALA A 122 -4.59 25.75 30.67
CA ALA A 122 -4.79 26.52 29.44
C ALA A 122 -6.27 26.58 29.02
N ALA A 123 -6.95 25.43 29.05
CA ALA A 123 -8.29 25.26 28.48
C ALA A 123 -9.42 25.63 29.45
N PHE A 124 -9.23 25.49 30.77
CA PHE A 124 -10.30 25.70 31.74
C PHE A 124 -10.15 26.97 32.58
N ASN A 125 -11.30 27.56 32.87
CA ASN A 125 -11.45 28.56 33.92
C ASN A 125 -12.78 28.31 34.66
N THR A 126 -12.99 29.02 35.77
CA THR A 126 -14.19 28.84 36.61
C THR A 126 -15.49 29.10 35.87
N ASP A 127 -15.52 30.07 34.95
CA ASP A 127 -16.74 30.42 34.21
C ASP A 127 -17.13 29.35 33.19
N LEU A 128 -16.15 28.83 32.44
CA LEU A 128 -16.35 27.73 31.50
C LEU A 128 -16.73 26.43 32.24
N ALA A 129 -16.05 26.12 33.34
CA ALA A 129 -16.41 24.98 34.19
C ALA A 129 -17.84 25.11 34.73
N ASN A 130 -18.26 26.32 35.11
CA ASN A 130 -19.61 26.58 35.58
C ASN A 130 -20.66 26.46 34.47
N SER A 131 -20.36 26.89 33.24
CA SER A 131 -21.28 26.80 32.12
C SER A 131 -21.49 25.34 31.67
N LEU A 132 -20.42 24.53 31.69
CA LEU A 132 -20.47 23.12 31.31
C LEU A 132 -20.99 22.20 32.40
N PHE A 133 -20.75 22.50 33.69
CA PHE A 133 -21.00 21.55 34.78
C PHE A 133 -21.86 22.11 35.91
N GLY A 134 -22.37 23.34 35.76
CA GLY A 134 -23.20 24.01 36.78
C GLY A 134 -22.46 24.25 38.10
N GLY A 135 -21.12 24.27 38.08
CA GLY A 135 -20.25 24.43 39.24
C GLY A 135 -20.31 23.28 40.26
N GLN A 136 -20.78 22.10 39.84
CA GLN A 136 -21.02 20.94 40.72
C GLN A 136 -19.88 19.94 40.79
N TYR A 137 -18.86 20.06 39.93
CA TYR A 137 -17.79 19.07 39.84
C TYR A 137 -16.41 19.72 40.00
N ASP A 138 -15.53 19.03 40.73
CA ASP A 138 -14.10 19.31 40.64
C ASP A 138 -13.59 18.78 39.29
N ILE A 139 -12.79 19.57 38.57
CA ILE A 139 -12.21 19.13 37.31
C ILE A 139 -10.76 18.73 37.59
N ILE A 140 -10.45 17.46 37.39
CA ILE A 140 -9.15 16.87 37.65
C ILE A 140 -8.48 16.55 36.33
N SER A 141 -7.21 16.89 36.19
CA SER A 141 -6.36 16.35 35.13
C SER A 141 -5.04 15.90 35.74
N PHE A 142 -4.25 15.17 34.97
CA PHE A 142 -2.99 14.62 35.42
C PHE A 142 -2.03 14.47 34.24
N ASP A 143 -0.75 14.34 34.52
CA ASP A 143 0.26 14.01 33.51
C ASP A 143 0.31 12.48 33.34
N PRO A 144 -0.09 11.94 32.17
CA PRO A 144 0.08 10.52 31.87
C PRO A 144 1.54 10.07 32.00
N ARG A 145 1.73 8.76 32.13
CA ARG A 145 3.07 8.15 32.17
C ARG A 145 3.86 8.52 30.91
N GLY A 146 5.03 9.11 31.07
CA GLY A 146 5.88 9.57 29.98
C GLY A 146 5.81 11.07 29.71
N THR A 147 4.86 11.81 30.32
CA THR A 147 4.66 13.24 30.05
C THR A 147 4.92 14.12 31.27
N GLY A 148 5.23 15.40 31.02
CA GLY A 148 5.45 16.39 32.07
C GLY A 148 6.53 15.96 33.05
N ASN A 149 6.12 15.67 34.29
CA ASN A 149 6.98 15.18 35.36
C ASN A 149 6.61 13.77 35.87
N THR A 150 5.90 12.97 35.07
CA THR A 150 5.52 11.58 35.38
C THR A 150 6.30 10.62 34.46
N LEU A 151 7.21 9.79 34.99
CA LEU A 151 8.04 8.85 34.21
C LEU A 151 8.69 9.52 32.98
N VAL A 152 9.36 10.65 33.18
CA VAL A 152 9.93 11.47 32.10
C VAL A 152 10.99 10.69 31.32
N PRO A 153 11.06 10.79 29.98
CA PRO A 153 12.16 10.22 29.22
C PRO A 153 13.53 10.81 29.61
N PRO A 154 14.63 10.04 29.46
CA PRO A 154 15.98 10.50 29.77
C PRO A 154 16.47 11.61 28.81
N ASP A 155 17.21 12.60 29.34
CA ASP A 155 17.66 13.85 28.68
C ASP A 155 17.77 13.81 27.14
N GLY A 156 16.70 14.20 26.45
CA GLY A 156 16.57 14.20 24.99
C GLY A 156 16.69 15.57 24.31
N ASN A 157 17.37 16.54 24.93
CA ASN A 157 17.40 17.92 24.42
C ASN A 157 17.84 17.99 22.94
N GLY A 158 16.91 18.32 22.04
CA GLY A 158 17.14 18.67 20.63
C GLY A 158 17.32 17.51 19.64
N PHE A 159 17.17 16.26 20.06
CA PHE A 159 17.51 15.10 19.22
C PHE A 159 16.52 14.83 18.05
N PRO A 160 15.18 15.01 18.21
CA PRO A 160 14.23 14.92 17.09
C PRO A 160 14.38 16.06 16.07
N GLU A 161 14.78 17.25 16.54
CA GLU A 161 15.06 18.42 15.70
C GLU A 161 16.31 18.13 14.83
N GLN A 162 17.34 17.55 15.43
CA GLN A 162 18.55 17.09 14.75
C GLN A 162 18.27 15.94 13.76
N MET A 163 17.35 15.02 14.10
CA MET A 163 16.86 13.96 13.21
C MET A 163 16.18 14.51 11.96
N ASN A 164 15.28 15.48 12.13
CA ASN A 164 14.68 16.12 10.98
C ASN A 164 15.75 16.83 10.15
N GLU A 165 16.61 17.65 10.75
CA GLU A 165 17.65 18.38 10.01
C GLU A 165 18.61 17.47 9.24
N GLU A 166 19.08 16.36 9.83
CA GLU A 166 20.01 15.41 9.20
C GLU A 166 19.33 14.54 8.14
N LEU A 167 18.08 14.10 8.37
CA LEU A 167 17.29 13.38 7.36
C LEU A 167 16.96 14.31 6.18
N VAL A 168 16.59 15.56 6.45
CA VAL A 168 16.34 16.62 5.47
C VAL A 168 17.59 16.96 4.66
N ASP A 169 18.74 17.12 5.32
CA ASP A 169 20.04 17.36 4.66
C ASP A 169 20.46 16.15 3.82
N THR A 170 20.12 14.93 4.27
CA THR A 170 20.34 13.69 3.51
C THR A 170 19.43 13.60 2.27
N VAL A 171 18.14 13.94 2.39
CA VAL A 171 17.23 14.09 1.24
C VAL A 171 17.82 15.10 0.25
N GLN A 172 18.27 16.26 0.72
CA GLN A 172 18.84 17.32 -0.13
C GLN A 172 20.15 16.92 -0.82
N LYS A 173 21.05 16.23 -0.11
CA LYS A 173 22.31 15.72 -0.68
C LYS A 173 22.06 14.59 -1.67
N SER A 174 21.06 13.73 -1.41
CA SER A 174 20.62 12.73 -2.38
C SER A 174 20.02 13.39 -3.62
N THR A 175 19.17 14.42 -3.50
CA THR A 175 18.63 15.18 -4.66
C THR A 175 19.71 15.87 -5.48
N TYR A 176 20.79 16.36 -4.85
CA TYR A 176 21.94 16.91 -5.57
C TYR A 176 22.75 15.83 -6.34
N PHE A 177 22.91 14.64 -5.75
CA PHE A 177 23.51 13.49 -6.42
C PHE A 177 22.60 12.98 -7.56
N ILE A 178 21.29 13.04 -7.37
CA ILE A 178 20.25 12.68 -8.34
C ILE A 178 20.25 13.64 -9.53
N ASP A 179 20.36 14.94 -9.31
CA ASP A 179 20.48 15.91 -10.40
C ASP A 179 21.76 15.68 -11.20
N LEU A 180 22.87 15.34 -10.53
CA LEU A 180 24.14 15.00 -11.17
C LEU A 180 24.06 13.70 -11.99
N VAL A 181 23.45 12.64 -11.44
CA VAL A 181 23.23 11.34 -12.09
C VAL A 181 22.28 11.52 -13.28
N THR A 182 21.13 12.16 -13.08
CA THR A 182 20.14 12.43 -14.14
C THR A 182 20.74 13.28 -15.26
N TYR A 183 21.55 14.29 -14.93
CA TYR A 183 22.28 15.10 -15.91
C TYR A 183 23.32 14.30 -16.71
N LEU A 184 24.02 13.36 -16.06
CA LEU A 184 25.00 12.48 -16.70
C LEU A 184 24.32 11.42 -17.60
N PHE A 185 23.14 10.91 -17.23
CA PHE A 185 22.45 9.83 -17.95
C PHE A 185 21.43 10.29 -19.00
N GLN A 186 20.88 11.51 -18.93
CA GLN A 186 20.03 12.08 -19.99
C GLN A 186 20.75 12.22 -21.35
N ASN A 187 22.08 12.15 -21.39
CA ASN A 187 22.87 12.16 -22.62
C ASN A 187 23.27 10.77 -23.13
N SER A 188 22.76 9.68 -22.53
CA SER A 188 23.06 8.30 -22.95
C SER A 188 21.78 7.52 -23.26
N ALA A 189 21.77 6.75 -24.35
CA ALA A 189 20.58 6.06 -24.89
C ALA A 189 20.15 4.79 -24.13
N TYR A 190 20.46 4.67 -22.84
CA TYR A 190 20.09 3.55 -21.97
C TYR A 190 19.19 4.06 -20.84
N PHE A 191 17.92 3.64 -20.85
CA PHE A 191 16.99 3.87 -19.73
C PHE A 191 17.16 2.73 -18.72
N ILE A 192 18.02 2.94 -17.73
CA ILE A 192 17.87 2.28 -16.42
C ILE A 192 16.79 3.07 -15.68
N ASP A 193 15.92 2.38 -14.94
CA ASP A 193 14.94 3.04 -14.06
C ASP A 193 15.70 3.67 -12.89
N VAL A 194 16.15 4.91 -13.08
CA VAL A 194 16.97 5.66 -12.13
C VAL A 194 16.18 5.92 -10.83
N ASP A 195 14.85 5.92 -10.91
CA ASP A 195 13.95 6.14 -9.78
C ASP A 195 14.03 4.99 -8.76
N ASP A 196 14.09 3.72 -9.19
CA ASP A 196 14.18 2.57 -8.28
C ASP A 196 15.51 2.52 -7.49
N LEU A 197 16.63 2.87 -8.13
CA LEU A 197 17.95 2.90 -7.48
C LEU A 197 18.06 4.05 -6.46
N ILE A 198 17.44 5.19 -6.79
CA ILE A 198 17.37 6.38 -5.95
C ILE A 198 16.52 6.09 -4.70
N ASN A 199 15.36 5.47 -4.91
CA ASN A 199 14.42 5.13 -3.86
C ASN A 199 15.03 4.11 -2.90
N ASP A 200 15.71 3.07 -3.39
CA ASP A 200 16.34 2.06 -2.53
C ASP A 200 17.49 2.65 -1.68
N HIS A 201 18.28 3.58 -2.23
CA HIS A 201 19.37 4.20 -1.47
C HIS A 201 18.86 5.21 -0.42
N PHE A 202 17.87 6.04 -0.77
CA PHE A 202 17.24 6.98 0.18
C PHE A 202 16.65 6.25 1.39
N VAL A 203 15.90 5.18 1.14
CA VAL A 203 15.17 4.48 2.20
C VAL A 203 16.09 3.67 3.10
N ARG A 204 17.21 3.14 2.56
CA ARG A 204 18.25 2.50 3.38
C ARG A 204 18.89 3.47 4.37
N TYR A 205 19.18 4.70 3.95
CA TYR A 205 19.71 5.73 4.86
C TYR A 205 18.67 6.18 5.89
N ALA A 206 17.40 6.35 5.49
CA ALA A 206 16.31 6.63 6.42
C ALA A 206 16.15 5.50 7.45
N PHE A 207 16.25 4.24 7.00
CA PHE A 207 16.21 3.06 7.87
C PHE A 207 17.38 3.02 8.88
N ASP A 208 18.61 3.25 8.42
CA ASP A 208 19.79 3.25 9.29
C ASP A 208 19.68 4.34 10.36
N TYR A 209 19.20 5.53 9.97
CA TYR A 209 18.99 6.65 10.87
C TYR A 209 17.91 6.36 11.91
N VAL A 210 16.73 5.92 11.46
CA VAL A 210 15.61 5.58 12.35
C VAL A 210 16.00 4.45 13.30
N SER A 211 16.77 3.46 12.83
CA SER A 211 17.29 2.38 13.68
C SER A 211 18.25 2.91 14.75
N ALA A 212 19.18 3.81 14.39
CA ALA A 212 20.10 4.42 15.34
C ALA A 212 19.39 5.30 16.39
N PHE A 213 18.38 6.08 15.98
CA PHE A 213 17.54 6.86 16.89
C PHE A 213 16.86 5.95 17.91
N THR A 214 16.16 4.93 17.41
CA THR A 214 15.40 4.04 18.27
C THR A 214 16.31 3.27 19.21
N GLU A 215 17.44 2.74 18.73
CA GLU A 215 18.44 2.06 19.58
C GLU A 215 19.01 3.00 20.67
N SER A 216 19.33 4.25 20.34
CA SER A 216 19.80 5.25 21.30
C SER A 216 18.76 5.52 22.38
N TYR A 217 17.47 5.62 22.02
CA TYR A 217 16.40 5.81 22.99
C TYR A 217 16.20 4.56 23.87
N VAL A 218 16.02 3.40 23.23
CA VAL A 218 15.82 2.07 23.84
C VAL A 218 16.89 1.81 24.89
N THR A 219 18.15 2.14 24.60
CA THR A 219 19.28 1.90 25.52
C THR A 219 19.29 2.83 26.72
N ARG A 220 18.84 4.08 26.56
CA ARG A 220 18.85 5.09 27.64
C ARG A 220 17.65 4.96 28.59
N ASP A 221 16.48 4.53 28.11
CA ASP A 221 15.25 4.43 28.91
C ASP A 221 14.94 2.98 29.38
N LYS A 222 15.99 2.18 29.62
CA LYS A 222 15.86 0.73 29.84
C LYS A 222 14.90 0.32 30.96
N GLU A 223 14.77 1.13 32.00
CA GLU A 223 14.03 0.79 33.24
C GLU A 223 12.53 1.12 33.17
N TYR A 224 12.12 2.18 32.46
CA TYR A 224 10.74 2.69 32.54
C TYR A 224 9.96 2.64 31.23
N ARG A 225 10.63 2.38 30.10
CA ARG A 225 10.06 2.41 28.74
C ARG A 225 8.80 1.57 28.56
N GLU A 226 8.74 0.38 29.15
CA GLU A 226 7.62 -0.56 28.97
C GLU A 226 6.36 -0.18 29.76
N PHE A 227 6.48 0.72 30.74
CA PHE A 227 5.36 1.10 31.62
C PHE A 227 4.60 2.36 31.14
N ARG A 228 4.86 2.83 29.90
CA ARG A 228 4.31 4.08 29.34
C ARG A 228 3.13 3.89 28.37
N GLY A 229 2.52 2.71 28.32
CA GLY A 229 1.39 2.43 27.41
C GLY A 229 0.04 2.98 27.90
N THR A 230 -0.89 3.20 26.97
CA THR A 230 -2.25 3.71 27.25
C THR A 230 -3.01 2.86 28.27
N ALA A 231 -2.84 1.53 28.26
CA ALA A 231 -3.54 0.62 29.17
C ALA A 231 -3.18 0.86 30.64
N PHE A 232 -1.91 1.18 30.91
CA PHE A 232 -1.44 1.55 32.25
C PHE A 232 -2.07 2.86 32.73
N VAL A 233 -2.16 3.85 31.83
CA VAL A 233 -2.80 5.14 32.12
C VAL A 233 -4.29 4.96 32.43
N ALA A 234 -4.99 4.02 31.77
CA ALA A 234 -6.39 3.71 32.08
C ALA A 234 -6.54 3.14 33.51
N ARG A 235 -5.59 2.33 33.98
CA ARG A 235 -5.55 1.84 35.36
C ARG A 235 -5.22 2.96 36.36
N ASP A 236 -4.35 3.88 35.98
CA ASP A 236 -4.05 5.07 36.78
C ASP A 236 -5.30 5.93 37.00
N ILE A 237 -6.12 6.15 35.96
CA ILE A 237 -7.41 6.84 36.09
C ILE A 237 -8.31 6.16 37.12
N ALA A 238 -8.39 4.82 37.07
CA ALA A 238 -9.17 4.05 38.04
C ALA A 238 -8.62 4.18 39.47
N LYS A 239 -7.30 4.33 39.66
CA LYS A 239 -6.67 4.64 40.96
C LYS A 239 -6.95 6.07 41.40
N ILE A 240 -6.87 7.05 40.50
CA ILE A 240 -7.20 8.46 40.78
C ILE A 240 -8.64 8.57 41.28
N ALA A 241 -9.61 7.97 40.58
CA ALA A 241 -11.01 7.97 41.01
C ALA A 241 -11.20 7.39 42.42
N THR A 242 -10.49 6.30 42.72
CA THR A 242 -10.52 5.67 44.05
C THR A 242 -9.93 6.59 45.13
N ALA A 243 -8.79 7.24 44.84
CA ALA A 243 -8.09 8.15 45.75
C ALA A 243 -8.83 9.48 45.96
N LEU A 244 -9.70 9.88 45.03
CA LEU A 244 -10.62 11.01 45.18
C LEU A 244 -11.82 10.68 46.09
N GLY A 245 -11.97 9.43 46.54
CA GLY A 245 -13.10 8.99 47.34
C GLY A 245 -14.38 8.72 46.54
N GLU A 246 -14.28 8.57 45.21
CA GLU A 246 -15.44 8.31 44.33
C GLU A 246 -15.85 6.82 44.29
N GLY A 247 -15.11 5.95 44.98
CA GLY A 247 -15.31 4.51 44.98
C GLY A 247 -15.24 3.95 43.57
N ASP A 248 -16.28 3.24 43.15
CA ASP A 248 -16.36 2.63 41.82
C ASP A 248 -16.84 3.59 40.72
N ARG A 249 -17.10 4.87 41.00
CA ARG A 249 -17.62 5.81 39.99
C ARG A 249 -16.51 6.57 39.28
N ILE A 250 -16.59 6.65 37.95
CA ILE A 250 -15.68 7.41 37.10
C ILE A 250 -16.49 8.34 36.20
N ASN A 251 -16.29 9.65 36.37
CA ASN A 251 -16.68 10.64 35.37
C ASN A 251 -15.46 11.02 34.55
N TYR A 252 -15.54 10.91 33.23
CA TYR A 252 -14.41 11.07 32.34
C TYR A 252 -14.75 11.97 31.14
N TRP A 253 -13.81 12.83 30.78
CA TRP A 253 -13.85 13.57 29.52
C TRP A 253 -12.51 13.38 28.80
N GLY A 254 -12.55 12.67 27.68
CA GLY A 254 -11.41 12.50 26.79
C GLY A 254 -11.52 13.44 25.59
N ILE A 255 -10.43 14.14 25.28
CA ILE A 255 -10.32 14.96 24.07
C ILE A 255 -9.22 14.38 23.18
N SER A 256 -9.47 14.19 21.87
CA SER A 256 -8.44 13.72 20.92
C SER A 256 -7.83 12.38 21.34
N TYR A 257 -6.51 12.23 21.54
CA TYR A 257 -5.91 11.01 22.13
C TYR A 257 -6.57 10.57 23.44
N GLY A 258 -7.06 11.52 24.27
CA GLY A 258 -7.86 11.21 25.45
C GLY A 258 -9.11 10.37 25.15
N THR A 259 -9.62 10.38 23.91
CA THR A 259 -10.72 9.49 23.47
C THR A 259 -10.27 8.05 23.25
N VAL A 260 -9.03 7.81 22.84
CA VAL A 260 -8.43 6.47 22.80
C VAL A 260 -8.33 5.93 24.23
N LEU A 261 -7.78 6.73 25.15
CA LEU A 261 -7.72 6.40 26.56
C LEU A 261 -9.11 6.15 27.17
N GLY A 262 -10.12 6.94 26.77
CA GLY A 262 -11.51 6.74 27.20
C GLY A 262 -12.12 5.43 26.72
N GLN A 263 -11.84 5.04 25.46
CA GLN A 263 -12.26 3.74 24.92
C GLN A 263 -11.62 2.59 25.70
N VAL A 264 -10.31 2.66 25.97
CA VAL A 264 -9.58 1.65 26.74
C VAL A 264 -10.09 1.58 28.18
N LEU A 265 -10.27 2.74 28.84
CA LEU A 265 -10.82 2.84 30.19
C LEU A 265 -12.21 2.19 30.29
N ALA A 266 -13.10 2.48 29.34
CA ALA A 266 -14.43 1.90 29.31
C ALA A 266 -14.41 0.40 29.02
N GLY A 267 -13.49 -0.08 28.17
CA GLY A 267 -13.31 -1.51 27.91
C GLY A 267 -12.80 -2.27 29.15
N MET A 268 -11.91 -1.66 29.93
CA MET A 268 -11.33 -2.26 31.14
C MET A 268 -12.25 -2.16 32.37
N PHE A 269 -13.02 -1.08 32.50
CA PHE A 269 -13.86 -0.79 33.67
C PHE A 269 -15.29 -0.34 33.29
N PRO A 270 -16.04 -1.12 32.48
CA PRO A 270 -17.34 -0.70 31.94
C PRO A 270 -18.38 -0.39 33.03
N ASP A 271 -18.36 -1.14 34.13
CA ASP A 271 -19.29 -0.98 35.26
C ASP A 271 -19.01 0.27 36.11
N ARG A 272 -17.82 0.87 35.95
CA ARG A 272 -17.40 2.05 36.70
C ARG A 272 -17.76 3.37 36.02
N ILE A 273 -18.16 3.33 34.75
CA ILE A 273 -18.41 4.54 33.95
C ILE A 273 -19.75 5.19 34.33
N GLU A 274 -19.69 6.33 35.03
CA GLU A 274 -20.86 7.09 35.46
C GLU A 274 -21.27 8.13 34.41
N HIS A 275 -20.36 9.02 34.01
CA HIS A 275 -20.55 9.93 32.88
C HIS A 275 -19.27 9.97 32.05
N MET A 276 -19.36 9.61 30.77
CA MET A 276 -18.22 9.67 29.84
C MET A 276 -18.55 10.52 28.62
N LEU A 277 -17.71 11.54 28.39
CA LEU A 277 -17.70 12.36 27.19
C LEU A 277 -16.43 12.07 26.39
N LEU A 278 -16.57 11.73 25.11
CA LEU A 278 -15.47 11.59 24.17
C LEU A 278 -15.62 12.67 23.09
N GLU A 279 -14.63 13.55 22.98
CA GLU A 279 -14.66 14.71 22.10
C GLU A 279 -13.47 14.73 21.13
N GLY A 280 -13.71 14.96 19.84
CA GLY A 280 -12.65 14.88 18.83
C GLY A 280 -12.10 13.47 18.80
N ASN A 281 -12.84 12.55 18.20
CA ASN A 281 -12.71 11.14 18.49
C ASN A 281 -11.70 10.48 17.56
N LEU A 282 -10.67 9.84 18.14
CA LEU A 282 -9.72 8.98 17.44
C LEU A 282 -10.09 7.52 17.64
N LEU A 283 -10.19 6.75 16.56
CA LEU A 283 -10.46 5.32 16.64
C LEU A 283 -9.26 4.57 17.24
N ALA A 284 -9.47 3.83 18.34
CA ALA A 284 -8.39 3.10 19.00
C ALA A 284 -7.70 2.05 18.10
N ASP A 285 -8.43 1.44 17.16
CA ASP A 285 -7.83 0.51 16.18
C ASP A 285 -6.86 1.22 15.25
N ASP A 286 -7.22 2.41 14.79
CA ASP A 286 -6.39 3.18 13.89
C ASP A 286 -5.12 3.68 14.58
N TYR A 287 -5.27 4.14 15.83
CA TYR A 287 -4.15 4.53 16.68
C TYR A 287 -3.13 3.39 16.87
N VAL A 288 -3.60 2.16 17.14
CA VAL A 288 -2.72 1.00 17.41
C VAL A 288 -2.15 0.37 16.14
N LYS A 289 -2.92 0.33 15.04
CA LYS A 289 -2.55 -0.42 13.82
C LYS A 289 -1.97 0.44 12.71
N ASN A 290 -2.33 1.73 12.66
CA ASN A 290 -1.95 2.64 11.56
C ASN A 290 -1.39 3.97 12.10
N LEU A 291 -0.93 4.01 13.36
CA LEU A 291 -0.33 5.19 13.99
C LEU A 291 -1.25 6.43 14.02
N GLY A 292 -2.57 6.24 13.86
CA GLY A 292 -3.54 7.34 13.81
C GLY A 292 -3.55 8.11 12.48
N LEU A 293 -2.90 7.59 11.43
CA LEU A 293 -2.74 8.29 10.15
C LEU A 293 -4.05 8.47 9.37
N ASN A 294 -5.06 7.61 9.58
CA ASN A 294 -6.35 7.82 8.91
C ASN A 294 -7.07 9.08 9.41
N GLY A 295 -6.76 9.55 10.62
CA GLY A 295 -7.34 10.77 11.18
C GLY A 295 -7.05 12.03 10.37
N ILE A 296 -5.98 12.04 9.58
CA ILE A 296 -5.48 13.23 8.85
C ILE A 296 -5.92 13.23 7.37
N ARG A 297 -6.57 12.14 6.91
CA ARG A 297 -7.03 12.04 5.51
C ARG A 297 -8.06 13.11 5.16
N GLU A 298 -8.85 13.57 6.12
CA GLU A 298 -9.85 14.63 5.97
C GLU A 298 -9.29 16.04 6.24
N ALA A 299 -8.00 16.22 6.53
CA ALA A 299 -7.39 17.54 6.78
C ALA A 299 -7.59 18.51 5.59
N GLU A 300 -7.66 17.97 4.37
CA GLU A 300 -7.92 18.75 3.17
C GLU A 300 -9.34 19.37 3.17
N GLU A 301 -10.34 18.67 3.70
CA GLU A 301 -11.70 19.21 3.84
C GLU A 301 -11.75 20.34 4.87
N ALA A 302 -11.01 20.25 5.98
CA ALA A 302 -10.88 21.35 6.92
C ALA A 302 -10.20 22.58 6.28
N LEU A 303 -9.18 22.34 5.45
CA LEU A 303 -8.50 23.39 4.69
C LEU A 303 -9.42 24.02 3.62
N TYR A 304 -10.23 23.22 2.92
CA TYR A 304 -11.25 23.76 2.00
C TYR A 304 -12.36 24.50 2.73
N HIS A 305 -12.72 24.07 3.93
CA HIS A 305 -13.68 24.78 4.76
C HIS A 305 -13.13 26.16 5.19
N PHE A 306 -11.86 26.26 5.56
CA PHE A 306 -11.19 27.56 5.75
C PHE A 306 -11.34 28.46 4.52
N TYR A 307 -11.11 27.92 3.33
CA TYR A 307 -11.27 28.65 2.07
C TYR A 307 -12.70 29.12 1.86
N ASP A 308 -13.69 28.25 2.02
CA ASP A 308 -15.11 28.59 1.83
C ASP A 308 -15.58 29.69 2.80
N GLU A 309 -15.23 29.57 4.08
CA GLU A 309 -15.51 30.56 5.12
C GLU A 309 -14.82 31.90 4.82
N CYS A 310 -13.57 31.86 4.35
CA CYS A 310 -12.83 33.06 3.96
C CYS A 310 -13.49 33.76 2.76
N MET A 311 -13.89 33.00 1.74
CA MET A 311 -14.55 33.54 0.56
C MET A 311 -15.94 34.09 0.89
N ALA A 312 -16.69 33.46 1.79
CA ALA A 312 -17.95 33.99 2.30
C ALA A 312 -17.75 35.33 3.05
N ALA A 313 -16.61 35.48 3.72
CA ALA A 313 -16.21 36.67 4.47
C ALA A 313 -15.47 37.73 3.64
N ALA A 314 -15.40 37.62 2.30
CA ALA A 314 -14.54 38.45 1.44
C ALA A 314 -14.79 39.97 1.48
N ASN A 315 -16.02 40.37 1.83
CA ASN A 315 -16.41 41.78 1.91
C ASN A 315 -16.23 42.39 3.30
N ASN A 316 -15.94 41.59 4.33
CA ASN A 316 -15.94 42.01 5.72
C ASN A 316 -14.63 41.69 6.43
N SER A 317 -14.28 40.41 6.60
CA SER A 317 -13.37 39.94 7.66
C SER A 317 -12.20 39.04 7.21
N CYS A 318 -12.27 38.37 6.05
CA CYS A 318 -11.11 37.66 5.50
C CYS A 318 -10.30 38.56 4.57
N HIS A 319 -9.03 38.84 4.92
CA HIS A 319 -8.19 39.78 4.19
C HIS A 319 -7.67 39.18 2.88
N SER A 320 -7.27 37.91 2.92
CA SER A 320 -6.73 37.19 1.77
C SER A 320 -7.77 36.90 0.69
N ALA A 321 -9.08 36.88 1.01
CA ALA A 321 -10.16 36.48 0.11
C ALA A 321 -10.15 37.19 -1.25
N LYS A 322 -9.85 38.50 -1.28
CA LYS A 322 -9.77 39.29 -2.54
C LYS A 322 -8.61 38.88 -3.45
N LYS A 323 -7.61 38.19 -2.89
CA LYS A 323 -6.44 37.66 -3.57
C LYS A 323 -6.57 36.16 -3.86
N LEU A 324 -7.60 35.49 -3.35
CA LEU A 324 -7.90 34.08 -3.60
C LEU A 324 -8.75 33.90 -4.89
N PRO A 325 -8.58 32.79 -5.62
CA PRO A 325 -9.44 32.44 -6.75
C PRO A 325 -10.84 32.00 -6.29
N GLU A 326 -11.82 32.01 -7.19
CA GLU A 326 -13.21 31.61 -6.92
C GLU A 326 -13.42 30.09 -6.87
N ASP A 327 -12.43 29.30 -7.28
CA ASP A 327 -12.46 27.84 -7.25
C ASP A 327 -11.42 27.24 -6.28
N ARG A 328 -11.80 26.12 -5.63
CA ARG A 328 -10.96 25.38 -4.69
C ARG A 328 -9.66 24.84 -5.34
N ASP A 329 -9.68 24.44 -6.61
CA ASP A 329 -8.47 23.98 -7.33
C ASP A 329 -7.44 25.12 -7.51
N GLY A 330 -7.93 26.34 -7.74
CA GLY A 330 -7.14 27.55 -7.75
C GLY A 330 -6.52 27.84 -6.39
N PHE A 331 -7.23 27.58 -5.29
CA PHE A 331 -6.72 27.80 -3.94
C PHE A 331 -5.46 26.98 -3.65
N LEU A 332 -5.42 25.70 -4.09
CA LEU A 332 -4.20 24.89 -3.99
C LEU A 332 -3.00 25.49 -4.75
N LYS A 333 -3.22 26.18 -5.87
CA LYS A 333 -2.16 26.91 -6.59
C LYS A 333 -1.67 28.13 -5.84
N VAL A 334 -2.57 28.82 -5.13
CA VAL A 334 -2.21 29.91 -4.21
C VAL A 334 -1.37 29.37 -3.06
N LEU A 335 -1.76 28.27 -2.44
CA LEU A 335 -0.97 27.64 -1.38
C LEU A 335 0.42 27.27 -1.89
N ASN A 336 0.54 26.66 -3.07
CA ASN A 336 1.84 26.43 -3.69
C ASN A 336 2.67 27.72 -3.83
N ARG A 337 2.05 28.85 -4.16
CA ARG A 337 2.75 30.15 -4.20
C ARG A 337 3.20 30.63 -2.84
N VAL A 338 2.36 30.49 -1.81
CA VAL A 338 2.74 30.79 -0.41
C VAL A 338 3.93 29.93 0.00
N PHE A 339 3.92 28.64 -0.35
CA PHE A 339 5.02 27.71 -0.11
C PHE A 339 6.32 28.16 -0.78
N MET A 340 6.26 28.56 -2.05
CA MET A 340 7.42 29.10 -2.77
C MET A 340 7.97 30.38 -2.12
N VAL A 341 7.09 31.28 -1.67
CA VAL A 341 7.49 32.52 -1.00
C VAL A 341 8.16 32.21 0.32
N CYS A 342 7.61 31.30 1.12
CA CYS A 342 8.14 31.00 2.45
C CYS A 342 9.40 30.13 2.45
N THR A 343 9.52 29.19 1.51
CA THR A 343 10.63 28.22 1.52
C THR A 343 11.76 28.58 0.54
N GLY A 344 11.47 29.42 -0.47
CA GLY A 344 12.41 29.79 -1.53
C GLY A 344 12.63 28.71 -2.59
N VAL A 345 11.95 27.56 -2.51
CA VAL A 345 12.02 26.45 -3.47
C VAL A 345 10.70 26.39 -4.25
N GLY A 346 10.79 26.24 -5.57
CA GLY A 346 9.64 26.18 -6.47
C GLY A 346 9.05 24.78 -6.58
N GLY A 347 7.77 24.60 -6.21
CA GLY A 347 6.95 23.46 -6.63
C GLY A 347 7.09 22.16 -5.81
N SER A 348 5.93 21.56 -5.53
CA SER A 348 5.63 20.28 -4.86
C SER A 348 5.86 20.17 -3.34
N PHE A 349 4.95 19.44 -2.72
CA PHE A 349 4.92 19.06 -1.30
C PHE A 349 6.02 18.06 -0.90
N GLU A 350 7.01 17.86 -1.78
CA GLU A 350 8.02 16.81 -1.67
C GLU A 350 9.35 17.33 -1.13
N SER A 351 9.51 18.66 -1.02
CA SER A 351 10.69 19.22 -0.36
C SER A 351 10.51 19.20 1.17
N PRO A 352 11.56 18.94 1.96
CA PRO A 352 11.38 18.92 3.41
C PRO A 352 10.98 20.28 4.02
N LYS A 353 11.29 21.38 3.32
CA LYS A 353 10.83 22.73 3.68
C LYS A 353 9.33 22.90 3.44
N SER A 354 8.79 22.26 2.40
CA SER A 354 7.35 22.22 2.14
C SER A 354 6.63 21.26 3.09
N LEU A 355 7.22 20.12 3.47
CA LEU A 355 6.64 19.23 4.48
C LEU A 355 6.54 19.87 5.87
N SER A 356 7.57 20.59 6.30
CA SER A 356 7.54 21.43 7.51
C SER A 356 6.40 22.44 7.49
N LEU A 357 6.24 23.14 6.36
CA LEU A 357 5.19 24.13 6.19
C LEU A 357 3.81 23.48 6.14
N ALA A 358 3.65 22.33 5.50
CA ALA A 358 2.41 21.56 5.50
C ALA A 358 1.98 21.19 6.93
N ASN A 359 2.89 20.75 7.78
CA ASN A 359 2.58 20.49 9.18
C ASN A 359 2.15 21.78 9.94
N LYS A 360 2.76 22.93 9.66
CA LYS A 360 2.31 24.21 10.23
C LYS A 360 0.91 24.62 9.77
N PHE A 361 0.56 24.33 8.51
CA PHE A 361 -0.79 24.54 7.99
C PHE A 361 -1.79 23.63 8.69
N LEU A 362 -1.46 22.35 8.90
CA LEU A 362 -2.31 21.41 9.64
C LEU A 362 -2.60 21.92 11.06
N ILE A 363 -1.55 22.34 11.79
CA ILE A 363 -1.68 22.87 13.16
C ILE A 363 -2.51 24.17 13.16
N ALA A 364 -2.38 25.02 12.14
CA ALA A 364 -3.17 26.25 12.03
C ALA A 364 -4.68 26.00 11.85
N LEU A 365 -5.09 24.79 11.49
CA LEU A 365 -6.51 24.43 11.39
C LEU A 365 -7.10 23.97 12.74
N TYR A 366 -6.31 23.91 13.81
CA TYR A 366 -6.77 23.41 15.12
C TYR A 366 -7.63 24.42 15.88
N ASP A 367 -7.53 25.72 15.59
CA ASP A 367 -8.29 26.76 16.27
C ASP A 367 -8.47 28.03 15.40
N LEU A 368 -9.25 28.99 15.91
CA LEU A 368 -9.51 30.26 15.22
C LEU A 368 -8.30 31.22 15.23
N ASP A 369 -7.37 31.09 16.18
CA ASP A 369 -6.11 31.85 16.18
C ASP A 369 -5.23 31.41 14.99
N GLY A 370 -5.24 30.12 14.67
CA GLY A 370 -4.61 29.55 13.49
C GLY A 370 -5.28 29.97 12.19
N TYR A 371 -6.61 30.11 12.14
CA TYR A 371 -7.33 30.71 11.01
C TYR A 371 -6.88 32.17 10.77
N LEU A 372 -6.79 32.98 11.84
CA LEU A 372 -6.27 34.35 11.77
C LEU A 372 -4.83 34.36 11.21
N TRP A 373 -3.97 33.49 11.72
CA TRP A 373 -2.59 33.38 11.25
C TRP A 373 -2.51 32.96 9.79
N LEU A 374 -3.34 32.02 9.36
CA LEU A 374 -3.37 31.51 8.00
C LEU A 374 -3.86 32.58 7.00
N ASP A 375 -4.90 33.33 7.36
CA ASP A 375 -5.37 34.48 6.58
C ASP A 375 -4.27 35.53 6.40
N ASP A 376 -3.66 35.98 7.51
CA ASP A 376 -2.60 36.99 7.48
C ASP A 376 -1.34 36.49 6.75
N LEU A 377 -0.99 35.19 6.88
CA LEU A 377 0.12 34.57 6.17
C LEU A 377 -0.12 34.56 4.66
N ILE A 378 -1.29 34.09 4.22
CA ILE A 378 -1.64 34.03 2.79
C ILE A 378 -1.64 35.46 2.22
N ASP A 379 -2.27 36.40 2.93
CA ASP A 379 -2.35 37.80 2.50
C ASP A 379 -0.96 38.44 2.31
N THR A 380 -0.07 38.23 3.30
CA THR A 380 1.31 38.76 3.32
C THR A 380 2.21 38.06 2.30
N ALA A 381 2.13 36.73 2.21
CA ALA A 381 2.96 35.95 1.30
C ALA A 381 2.59 36.19 -0.17
N LEU A 382 1.31 36.46 -0.48
CA LEU A 382 0.88 36.82 -1.83
C LEU A 382 1.44 38.19 -2.30
N GLU A 383 1.81 39.07 -1.37
CA GLU A 383 2.56 40.32 -1.65
C GLU A 383 4.06 40.09 -1.83
N GLY A 384 4.53 38.85 -1.69
CA GLY A 384 5.95 38.49 -1.74
C GLY A 384 6.71 38.80 -0.45
N ASN A 385 6.02 39.19 0.63
CA ASN A 385 6.63 39.45 1.92
C ASN A 385 6.76 38.14 2.72
N ARG A 386 7.97 37.88 3.24
CA ARG A 386 8.32 36.67 3.99
C ARG A 386 8.25 36.85 5.51
N SER A 387 7.81 38.00 6.01
CA SER A 387 7.84 38.32 7.45
C SER A 387 7.01 37.39 8.32
N MET A 388 5.95 36.80 7.76
CA MET A 388 5.07 35.85 8.46
C MET A 388 5.39 34.39 8.16
N CYS A 389 6.30 34.13 7.21
CA CYS A 389 6.71 32.78 6.90
C CYS A 389 7.40 32.16 8.11
N PRO A 390 6.97 30.96 8.54
CA PRO A 390 7.61 30.28 9.65
C PRO A 390 9.08 30.00 9.28
N GLY A 391 9.96 29.99 10.28
CA GLY A 391 11.34 29.54 10.09
C GLY A 391 11.34 28.12 9.48
N VAL A 392 12.29 27.84 8.60
CA VAL A 392 12.37 26.59 7.82
C VAL A 392 12.86 25.39 8.68
N ILE A 393 12.74 25.48 9.99
CA ILE A 393 12.99 24.38 10.93
C ILE A 393 11.73 24.28 11.79
N PRO A 394 10.99 23.16 11.73
CA PRO A 394 9.99 22.87 12.74
C PRO A 394 10.65 21.99 13.81
N ASP A 395 10.76 22.50 15.03
CA ASP A 395 10.39 21.70 16.19
C ASP A 395 9.05 21.01 15.83
N LEU A 396 9.11 19.70 15.62
CA LEU A 396 7.94 18.83 15.57
C LEU A 396 7.17 19.16 16.82
N THR A 397 6.02 19.82 16.70
CA THR A 397 5.20 20.21 17.86
C THR A 397 6.03 20.88 18.95
N ASP A 398 6.38 22.17 18.85
CA ASP A 398 6.91 22.91 20.03
C ASP A 398 5.78 23.09 21.07
N LEU A 399 5.26 21.97 21.57
CA LEU A 399 4.51 21.75 22.80
C LEU A 399 5.45 21.72 24.00
N ALA A 400 6.76 21.82 23.75
CA ALA A 400 7.80 21.79 24.76
C ALA A 400 7.73 23.04 25.63
N THR A 401 7.15 22.87 26.80
CA THR A 401 7.08 23.92 27.82
C THR A 401 8.20 23.71 28.84
N PRO A 402 8.46 24.70 29.71
CA PRO A 402 9.32 24.46 30.87
C PRO A 402 8.85 23.31 31.77
N TRP A 403 7.57 22.93 31.74
CA TRP A 403 7.01 21.83 32.55
C TRP A 403 7.04 20.49 31.82
N ASN A 404 6.85 20.48 30.50
CA ASN A 404 6.86 19.31 29.63
C ASN A 404 7.88 19.49 28.48
N PRO A 405 9.18 19.58 28.77
CA PRO A 405 10.20 19.94 27.78
C PRO A 405 10.49 18.85 26.74
N GLN A 406 9.91 17.66 26.90
CA GLN A 406 10.15 16.48 26.05
C GLN A 406 8.84 15.94 25.42
N SER A 407 7.87 16.81 25.17
CA SER A 407 6.54 16.44 24.63
C SER A 407 6.60 15.52 23.41
N ASP A 408 7.55 15.75 22.50
CA ASP A 408 7.58 15.07 21.19
C ASP A 408 8.18 13.68 21.33
N LEU A 409 9.20 13.57 22.18
CA LEU A 409 9.79 12.29 22.54
C LEU A 409 8.82 11.45 23.36
N ALA A 410 8.04 12.09 24.25
CA ALA A 410 6.96 11.44 24.99
C ALA A 410 5.87 10.94 24.04
N HIS A 411 5.47 11.76 23.05
CA HIS A 411 4.49 11.40 22.03
C HIS A 411 4.91 10.13 21.29
N LEU A 412 6.14 10.08 20.78
CA LEU A 412 6.68 8.90 20.11
C LEU A 412 6.79 7.71 21.05
N ALA A 413 7.33 7.90 22.25
CA ALA A 413 7.53 6.80 23.19
C ALA A 413 6.22 6.10 23.56
N ILE A 414 5.15 6.86 23.78
CA ILE A 414 3.85 6.31 24.16
C ILE A 414 3.16 5.70 22.93
N MET A 415 3.08 6.45 21.82
CA MET A 415 2.46 5.97 20.58
C MET A 415 3.12 4.71 20.04
N CYS A 416 4.44 4.70 19.92
CA CYS A 416 5.16 3.55 19.35
C CYS A 416 5.13 2.33 20.29
N SER A 417 5.05 2.54 21.61
CA SER A 417 4.89 1.43 22.58
C SER A 417 3.49 0.80 22.54
N ASP A 418 2.46 1.58 22.20
CA ASP A 418 1.10 1.09 21.98
C ASP A 418 0.89 0.51 20.56
N ALA A 419 1.73 0.91 19.60
CA ALA A 419 1.63 0.50 18.21
C ALA A 419 1.98 -0.98 17.99
N THR A 420 1.32 -1.58 17.00
CA THR A 420 1.57 -2.96 16.54
C THR A 420 2.42 -3.02 15.28
N VAL A 421 2.70 -1.87 14.65
CA VAL A 421 3.48 -1.76 13.42
C VAL A 421 4.97 -1.76 13.73
N HIS A 422 5.65 -2.86 13.39
CA HIS A 422 7.09 -3.03 13.62
C HIS A 422 7.73 -3.77 12.46
N THR A 423 8.96 -3.40 12.15
CA THR A 423 9.78 -3.95 11.06
C THR A 423 11.15 -4.30 11.60
N GLU A 424 11.61 -5.53 11.36
CA GLU A 424 12.91 -6.00 11.86
C GLU A 424 14.03 -5.77 10.84
N THR A 425 13.69 -5.83 9.56
CA THR A 425 14.65 -5.72 8.45
C THR A 425 14.48 -4.42 7.68
N SER A 426 15.54 -4.00 7.00
CA SER A 426 15.48 -2.84 6.08
C SER A 426 14.47 -3.06 4.97
N GLU A 427 14.33 -4.29 4.48
CA GLU A 427 13.38 -4.63 3.41
C GLU A 427 11.91 -4.54 3.88
N ASP A 428 11.62 -5.00 5.10
CA ASP A 428 10.28 -4.87 5.70
C ASP A 428 9.93 -3.41 5.98
N PHE A 429 10.90 -2.62 6.47
CA PHE A 429 10.75 -1.18 6.63
C PHE A 429 10.49 -0.48 5.31
N ILE A 430 11.32 -0.76 4.29
CA ILE A 430 11.16 -0.22 2.94
C ILE A 430 9.76 -0.52 2.42
N SER A 431 9.32 -1.78 2.49
CA SER A 431 8.00 -2.15 2.00
C SER A 431 6.84 -1.52 2.78
N SER A 432 6.92 -1.45 4.11
CA SER A 432 5.88 -0.88 4.96
C SER A 432 5.82 0.64 4.80
N PHE A 433 6.98 1.30 4.82
CA PHE A 433 7.10 2.73 4.64
C PHE A 433 6.65 3.16 3.23
N TRP A 434 7.03 2.45 2.16
CA TRP A 434 6.55 2.76 0.81
C TRP A 434 5.06 2.53 0.63
N ASN A 435 4.48 1.50 1.26
CA ASN A 435 3.02 1.32 1.23
C ASN A 435 2.29 2.53 1.83
N GLU A 436 2.84 3.14 2.88
CA GLU A 436 2.27 4.36 3.46
C GLU A 436 2.59 5.61 2.63
N VAL A 437 3.79 5.72 2.05
CA VAL A 437 4.16 6.84 1.17
C VAL A 437 3.32 6.85 -0.12
N ASP A 438 3.08 5.70 -0.74
CA ASP A 438 2.22 5.58 -1.92
C ASP A 438 0.78 6.02 -1.62
N GLN A 439 0.30 5.77 -0.39
CA GLN A 439 -0.99 6.29 0.09
C GLN A 439 -0.93 7.80 0.40
N ALA A 440 0.26 8.34 0.67
CA ALA A 440 0.49 9.74 1.04
C ALA A 440 0.71 10.68 -0.16
N LEU A 441 0.97 10.16 -1.37
CA LEU A 441 1.30 10.96 -2.56
C LEU A 441 0.21 11.99 -2.91
N ASP A 442 -1.04 11.71 -2.55
CA ASP A 442 -2.18 12.60 -2.81
C ASP A 442 -2.51 13.57 -1.66
N ASN A 443 -1.91 13.41 -0.46
CA ASN A 443 -2.18 14.27 0.70
C ASN A 443 -0.89 14.68 1.45
N PRO A 444 -0.50 15.96 1.39
CA PRO A 444 0.75 16.42 1.98
C PRO A 444 0.77 16.44 3.52
N PHE A 445 -0.40 16.57 4.15
CA PHE A 445 -0.53 16.47 5.60
C PHE A 445 -0.27 15.03 6.07
N TYR A 446 -0.69 14.06 5.27
CA TYR A 446 -0.43 12.65 5.53
C TYR A 446 1.06 12.32 5.48
N LEU A 447 1.77 12.74 4.40
CA LEU A 447 3.21 12.46 4.25
C LEU A 447 4.05 13.08 5.38
N SER A 448 3.75 14.32 5.77
CA SER A 448 4.47 14.99 6.86
C SER A 448 4.24 14.31 8.22
N THR A 449 3.03 13.80 8.48
CA THR A 449 2.73 13.06 9.71
C THR A 449 3.38 11.68 9.71
N LEU A 450 3.31 10.94 8.59
CA LEU A 450 3.94 9.64 8.42
C LEU A 450 5.44 9.70 8.73
N LEU A 451 6.14 10.71 8.21
CA LEU A 451 7.55 10.93 8.49
C LEU A 451 7.81 11.18 9.98
N GLY A 452 6.93 11.93 10.64
CA GLY A 452 6.99 12.14 12.10
C GLY A 452 6.80 10.86 12.90
N HIS A 453 6.00 9.90 12.42
CA HIS A 453 5.74 8.63 13.09
C HIS A 453 6.62 7.46 12.61
N ALA A 454 7.48 7.69 11.60
CA ALA A 454 8.41 6.70 11.06
C ALA A 454 9.28 5.97 12.12
N PRO A 455 9.66 6.59 13.26
CA PRO A 455 10.36 5.87 14.33
C PRO A 455 9.61 4.66 14.89
N CYS A 456 8.27 4.65 14.84
CA CYS A 456 7.47 3.56 15.36
C CYS A 456 7.73 2.23 14.62
N PHE A 457 8.07 2.27 13.33
CA PHE A 457 8.37 1.05 12.55
C PHE A 457 9.60 0.31 13.05
N ARG A 458 10.50 0.95 13.82
CA ARG A 458 11.70 0.31 14.40
C ARG A 458 11.64 0.21 15.92
N TRP A 459 10.50 0.55 16.52
CA TRP A 459 10.31 0.62 17.96
C TRP A 459 10.15 -0.76 18.59
N ASN A 460 11.26 -1.49 18.69
CA ASN A 460 11.34 -2.88 19.14
C ASN A 460 10.97 -3.13 20.63
N ILE A 461 10.21 -2.24 21.25
CA ILE A 461 9.72 -2.33 22.62
C ILE A 461 8.20 -2.14 22.61
N HIS A 462 7.50 -3.06 23.24
CA HIS A 462 6.07 -2.93 23.51
C HIS A 462 5.83 -2.47 24.93
N ALA A 463 4.70 -1.81 25.16
CA ALA A 463 4.19 -1.62 26.51
C ALA A 463 3.98 -2.99 27.18
N ALA A 464 4.29 -3.08 28.48
CA ALA A 464 4.13 -4.30 29.29
C ALA A 464 2.67 -4.80 29.30
N GLU A 465 1.71 -3.88 29.14
CA GLU A 465 0.29 -4.18 28.92
C GLU A 465 -0.17 -3.50 27.63
N VAL A 466 -0.56 -4.31 26.66
CA VAL A 466 -0.99 -3.85 25.33
C VAL A 466 -2.50 -3.55 25.34
N ILE A 467 -2.92 -2.58 24.53
CA ILE A 467 -4.34 -2.27 24.32
C ILE A 467 -5.07 -3.48 23.72
N ASN A 468 -6.01 -4.05 24.47
CA ASN A 468 -6.81 -5.17 24.00
C ASN A 468 -7.99 -4.71 23.12
N LEU A 469 -7.77 -4.63 21.81
CA LEU A 469 -8.80 -4.21 20.84
C LEU A 469 -10.03 -5.13 20.83
N THR A 470 -9.90 -6.42 21.19
CA THR A 470 -11.06 -7.33 21.26
C THR A 470 -12.02 -6.95 22.39
N SER A 471 -11.50 -6.37 23.48
CA SER A 471 -12.34 -5.86 24.58
C SER A 471 -13.19 -4.66 24.15
N LEU A 472 -12.88 -4.03 23.02
CA LEU A 472 -13.56 -2.85 22.50
C LEU A 472 -14.68 -3.18 21.49
N SER A 473 -14.89 -4.45 21.11
CA SER A 473 -15.79 -4.79 20.00
C SER A 473 -17.28 -4.61 20.29
N LYS A 474 -17.67 -4.46 21.56
CA LYS A 474 -19.02 -4.05 22.01
C LYS A 474 -19.02 -3.83 23.54
N VAL A 475 -18.80 -2.59 23.98
CA VAL A 475 -18.67 -2.25 25.40
C VAL A 475 -19.98 -1.71 25.96
N GLU A 476 -20.64 -2.49 26.81
CA GLU A 476 -21.82 -2.04 27.55
C GLU A 476 -21.40 -1.38 28.86
N THR A 477 -21.27 -0.05 28.84
CA THR A 477 -21.01 0.75 30.05
C THR A 477 -22.26 0.85 30.92
N LYS A 478 -22.08 1.08 32.24
CA LYS A 478 -23.18 1.31 33.19
C LYS A 478 -24.15 2.39 32.69
N ASN A 479 -23.63 3.58 32.37
CA ASN A 479 -24.38 4.66 31.73
C ASN A 479 -23.90 4.90 30.29
N PRO A 480 -24.77 5.35 29.36
CA PRO A 480 -24.38 5.51 27.96
C PRO A 480 -23.38 6.66 27.75
N VAL A 481 -22.41 6.43 26.86
CA VAL A 481 -21.38 7.41 26.49
C VAL A 481 -21.93 8.51 25.57
N LEU A 482 -21.49 9.75 25.79
CA LEU A 482 -21.73 10.88 24.88
C LEU A 482 -20.48 11.09 24.01
N LEU A 483 -20.67 11.17 22.70
CA LEU A 483 -19.62 11.50 21.74
C LEU A 483 -19.93 12.84 21.09
N ILE A 484 -18.94 13.71 20.97
CA ILE A 484 -19.03 14.99 20.26
C ILE A 484 -17.89 15.05 19.26
N ASN A 485 -18.18 15.38 18.00
CA ASN A 485 -17.13 15.53 17.00
C ASN A 485 -17.37 16.76 16.14
N GLY A 486 -16.28 17.48 15.85
CA GLY A 486 -16.28 18.53 14.83
C GLY A 486 -16.54 17.91 13.45
N LYS A 487 -17.28 18.62 12.61
CA LYS A 487 -17.48 18.25 11.22
C LYS A 487 -16.24 18.56 10.37
N TYR A 488 -15.52 19.62 10.71
CA TYR A 488 -14.33 20.10 10.01
C TYR A 488 -13.09 20.05 10.90
N ASP A 489 -13.00 19.01 11.73
CA ASP A 489 -11.83 18.77 12.56
C ASP A 489 -10.70 18.21 11.68
N PRO A 490 -9.49 18.81 11.69
CA PRO A 490 -8.44 18.46 10.74
C PRO A 490 -7.75 17.12 11.03
N VAL A 491 -7.96 16.54 12.21
CA VAL A 491 -7.25 15.32 12.64
C VAL A 491 -8.14 14.26 13.28
N THR A 492 -9.42 14.56 13.53
CA THR A 492 -10.40 13.58 14.05
C THR A 492 -11.66 13.53 13.19
N PRO A 493 -11.70 12.67 12.16
CA PRO A 493 -12.79 12.63 11.20
C PRO A 493 -14.09 12.22 11.88
N LEU A 494 -15.21 12.75 11.41
CA LEU A 494 -16.53 12.47 12.00
C LEU A 494 -16.89 10.96 11.94
N ASP A 495 -16.35 10.25 10.95
CA ASP A 495 -16.57 8.82 10.79
C ASP A 495 -16.01 8.00 11.97
N ASP A 496 -14.92 8.43 12.60
CA ASP A 496 -14.36 7.78 13.78
C ASP A 496 -15.34 7.83 14.95
N ALA A 497 -15.98 8.98 15.20
CA ALA A 497 -17.02 9.09 16.21
C ALA A 497 -18.21 8.15 15.95
N ARG A 498 -18.57 7.92 14.68
CA ARG A 498 -19.64 6.98 14.31
C ARG A 498 -19.22 5.53 14.54
N LYS A 499 -17.99 5.17 14.16
CA LYS A 499 -17.39 3.85 14.42
C LYS A 499 -17.27 3.55 15.91
N ILE A 500 -16.88 4.53 16.71
CA ILE A 500 -16.80 4.41 18.17
C ILE A 500 -18.21 4.28 18.74
N SER A 501 -19.18 5.08 18.30
CA SER A 501 -20.58 4.95 18.74
C SER A 501 -21.16 3.56 18.48
N ALA A 502 -20.79 2.91 17.38
CA ALA A 502 -21.19 1.54 17.08
C ALA A 502 -20.65 0.51 18.11
N ARG A 503 -19.51 0.81 18.76
CA ARG A 503 -18.89 -0.01 19.82
C ARG A 503 -19.51 0.21 21.20
N PHE A 504 -20.16 1.35 21.43
CA PHE A 504 -20.83 1.68 22.69
C PHE A 504 -22.34 1.69 22.51
N PRO A 505 -23.03 0.55 22.73
CA PRO A 505 -24.48 0.51 22.65
C PRO A 505 -25.12 1.58 23.53
N ARG A 506 -26.20 2.18 23.04
CA ARG A 506 -26.93 3.30 23.68
C ARG A 506 -26.23 4.66 23.64
N SER A 507 -24.99 4.76 23.15
CA SER A 507 -24.29 6.04 23.02
C SER A 507 -25.03 7.05 22.11
N ARG A 508 -24.63 8.33 22.19
CA ARG A 508 -25.13 9.37 21.29
C ARG A 508 -23.97 10.15 20.70
N VAL A 509 -24.01 10.37 19.39
CA VAL A 509 -23.10 11.27 18.67
C VAL A 509 -23.79 12.61 18.48
N VAL A 510 -23.08 13.68 18.82
CA VAL A 510 -23.41 15.07 18.49
C VAL A 510 -22.43 15.54 17.43
N VAL A 511 -22.96 16.02 16.31
CA VAL A 511 -22.16 16.65 15.26
C VAL A 511 -22.07 18.14 15.56
N HIS A 512 -20.86 18.64 15.75
CA HIS A 512 -20.59 20.06 15.91
C HIS A 512 -20.15 20.64 14.56
N GLU A 513 -20.95 21.53 13.98
CA GLU A 513 -20.70 22.10 12.64
C GLU A 513 -19.71 23.29 12.64
N GLY A 514 -18.86 23.37 13.66
CA GLY A 514 -17.79 24.35 13.75
C GLY A 514 -16.43 23.83 13.29
N VAL A 515 -15.46 24.73 13.31
CA VAL A 515 -14.06 24.49 12.93
C VAL A 515 -13.17 24.23 14.15
N GLY A 516 -11.98 23.70 13.91
CA GLY A 516 -10.97 23.48 14.93
C GLY A 516 -10.91 22.03 15.41
N HIS A 517 -9.88 21.74 16.19
CA HIS A 517 -9.64 20.45 16.79
C HIS A 517 -10.30 20.36 18.17
N GLY A 518 -11.39 19.58 18.26
CA GLY A 518 -12.29 19.56 19.41
C GLY A 518 -13.40 20.62 19.32
N ALA A 519 -14.65 20.19 19.53
CA ALA A 519 -15.86 21.01 19.41
C ALA A 519 -15.97 22.15 20.44
N LEU A 520 -15.19 22.09 21.53
CA LEU A 520 -15.18 23.08 22.61
C LEU A 520 -13.87 23.88 22.66
N ASN A 521 -12.94 23.64 21.73
CA ASN A 521 -11.60 24.25 21.70
C ASN A 521 -11.31 25.10 20.45
N GLY A 522 -12.32 25.35 19.60
CA GLY A 522 -12.15 26.18 18.39
C GLY A 522 -13.30 27.14 18.19
N HIS A 523 -14.50 26.61 17.96
CA HIS A 523 -15.64 27.38 17.46
C HIS A 523 -16.89 27.19 18.32
N ASP A 524 -17.10 28.10 19.28
CA ASP A 524 -18.09 27.90 20.33
C ASP A 524 -19.56 27.76 19.86
N SER A 525 -20.30 26.90 20.57
CA SER A 525 -21.75 26.68 20.37
C SER A 525 -22.48 26.48 21.69
N ASN A 526 -23.44 27.34 21.99
CA ASN A 526 -24.33 27.21 23.15
C ASN A 526 -25.16 25.93 23.11
N CYS A 527 -25.52 25.44 21.92
CA CYS A 527 -26.16 24.13 21.73
C CYS A 527 -25.26 23.01 22.25
N THR A 528 -23.99 23.02 21.84
CA THR A 528 -23.01 21.98 22.24
C THR A 528 -22.76 22.02 23.75
N ARG A 529 -22.51 23.21 24.30
CA ARG A 529 -22.34 23.42 25.75
C ARG A 529 -23.56 22.99 26.56
N GLY A 530 -24.76 23.32 26.07
CA GLY A 530 -26.02 22.94 26.71
C GLY A 530 -26.20 21.43 26.79
N ILE A 531 -25.79 20.69 25.75
CA ILE A 531 -25.83 19.22 25.75
C ILE A 531 -24.84 18.64 26.76
N VAL A 532 -23.61 19.15 26.81
CA VAL A 532 -22.61 18.72 27.80
C VAL A 532 -23.12 19.00 29.22
N HIS A 533 -23.69 20.18 29.45
CA HIS A 533 -24.32 20.54 30.71
C HIS A 533 -25.46 19.59 31.09
N ASP A 534 -26.41 19.36 30.19
CA ASP A 534 -27.54 18.48 30.44
C ASP A 534 -27.10 17.03 30.72
N TYR A 535 -26.05 16.58 30.05
CA TYR A 535 -25.49 15.24 30.23
C TYR A 535 -24.83 15.06 31.61
N PHE A 536 -23.91 15.95 32.01
CA PHE A 536 -23.22 15.82 33.30
C PHE A 536 -24.08 16.24 34.50
N VAL A 537 -25.00 17.20 34.35
CA VAL A 537 -25.79 17.73 35.47
C VAL A 537 -27.07 16.94 35.68
N TYR A 538 -27.75 16.53 34.60
CA TYR A 538 -29.05 15.86 34.64
C TYR A 538 -29.03 14.42 34.12
N GLY A 539 -27.90 13.91 33.60
CA GLY A 539 -27.83 12.57 32.99
C GLY A 539 -28.63 12.46 31.69
N LYS A 540 -28.96 13.58 31.05
CA LYS A 540 -29.85 13.62 29.89
C LYS A 540 -29.03 13.57 28.60
N LEU A 541 -29.29 12.56 27.78
CA LEU A 541 -28.70 12.44 26.45
C LEU A 541 -29.51 13.22 25.41
N PRO A 542 -28.85 13.71 24.34
CA PRO A 542 -29.53 14.39 23.24
C PRO A 542 -30.34 13.40 22.39
N GLN A 543 -31.14 13.93 21.47
CA GLN A 543 -31.83 13.11 20.48
C GLN A 543 -30.81 12.43 19.55
N LYS A 544 -31.21 11.31 18.92
CA LYS A 544 -30.36 10.65 17.92
C LYS A 544 -30.13 11.63 16.75
N GLU A 545 -28.91 11.67 16.21
CA GLU A 545 -28.53 12.54 15.09
C GLU A 545 -28.64 14.06 15.42
N THR A 546 -28.29 14.45 16.64
CA THR A 546 -28.27 15.87 17.02
C THR A 546 -27.08 16.58 16.39
N THR A 547 -27.34 17.73 15.78
CA THR A 547 -26.33 18.60 15.18
C THR A 547 -26.40 19.99 15.81
N CYS A 548 -25.27 20.55 16.19
CA CYS A 548 -25.14 21.89 16.77
C CYS A 548 -24.30 22.78 15.88
N LYS A 549 -24.84 23.95 15.53
CA LYS A 549 -24.11 25.00 14.84
C LYS A 549 -23.39 25.93 15.82
N PRO A 550 -22.23 26.49 15.43
CA PRO A 550 -21.62 27.59 16.15
C PRO A 550 -22.56 28.80 16.28
N ASP A 551 -22.35 29.60 17.32
CA ASP A 551 -23.20 30.79 17.57
C ASP A 551 -22.87 31.98 16.64
N GLN A 552 -21.67 32.00 16.05
CA GLN A 552 -21.14 33.06 15.17
C GLN A 552 -20.34 32.42 14.04
N ASP A 553 -20.16 33.12 12.92
CA ASP A 553 -19.34 32.61 11.82
C ASP A 553 -17.84 32.68 12.16
N ALA A 554 -17.01 31.83 11.55
CA ALA A 554 -15.60 31.69 11.95
C ALA A 554 -14.82 33.00 11.72
N PHE A 555 -15.00 33.65 10.57
CA PHE A 555 -14.30 34.89 10.25
C PHE A 555 -14.84 36.13 10.97
N GLU A 556 -16.08 36.10 11.48
CA GLU A 556 -16.56 37.17 12.37
C GLU A 556 -15.78 37.17 13.69
N LEU A 557 -15.51 35.98 14.24
CA LEU A 557 -14.68 35.81 15.43
C LEU A 557 -13.22 36.16 15.16
N VAL A 558 -12.65 35.72 14.03
CA VAL A 558 -11.28 36.08 13.60
C VAL A 558 -11.11 37.60 13.52
N GLU A 559 -12.08 38.32 12.97
CA GLU A 559 -12.02 39.77 12.88
C GLU A 559 -12.18 40.45 14.24
N ALA A 560 -13.04 39.92 15.11
CA ALA A 560 -13.14 40.40 16.49
C ALA A 560 -11.82 40.21 17.26
N MET A 561 -11.12 39.09 17.03
CA MET A 561 -9.78 38.84 17.58
C MET A 561 -8.75 39.84 17.04
N ARG A 562 -8.80 40.11 15.73
CA ARG A 562 -7.94 41.10 15.07
C ARG A 562 -8.15 42.51 15.63
N GLN A 563 -9.39 42.94 15.82
CA GLN A 563 -9.77 44.24 16.38
C GLN A 563 -9.41 44.39 17.86
N ALA A 564 -9.57 43.32 18.65
CA ALA A 564 -9.12 43.30 20.04
C ALA A 564 -7.60 43.42 20.18
N GLY A 565 -6.84 43.13 19.12
CA GLY A 565 -5.41 43.36 19.02
C GLY A 565 -5.00 44.79 18.62
N SER A 566 -5.90 45.57 17.99
CA SER A 566 -5.59 46.90 17.42
C SER A 566 -6.09 48.10 18.25
N ASP A 567 -7.11 47.96 19.10
CA ASP A 567 -7.65 49.05 19.94
C ASP A 567 -7.44 48.82 21.45
N GLY A 568 -6.24 49.11 21.97
CA GLY A 568 -5.97 49.14 23.41
C GLY A 568 -4.50 48.86 23.76
N PRO A 569 -3.95 49.49 24.82
CA PRO A 569 -2.51 49.71 24.97
C PRO A 569 -1.77 48.37 25.10
N ALA A 570 -0.54 48.32 24.60
CA ALA A 570 0.38 47.21 24.82
C ALA A 570 0.33 46.70 26.29
N GLY A 571 -0.42 45.61 26.53
CA GLY A 571 -0.56 45.02 27.86
C GLY A 571 -2.00 44.63 28.22
N LYS A 572 -2.19 43.32 28.46
CA LYS A 572 -3.28 42.70 29.25
C LYS A 572 -4.53 42.20 28.52
N ARG A 573 -4.35 41.40 27.47
CA ARG A 573 -5.01 40.09 27.38
C ARG A 573 -3.96 39.06 26.96
N LYS A 574 -3.27 38.48 27.95
CA LYS A 574 -2.56 37.21 27.78
C LYS A 574 -3.63 36.12 27.85
N VAL A 575 -4.21 35.76 26.71
CA VAL A 575 -4.76 34.41 26.51
C VAL A 575 -3.56 33.57 26.04
N PRO A 576 -3.30 32.40 26.64
CA PRO A 576 -2.02 31.72 26.47
C PRO A 576 -1.93 31.07 25.09
N VAL A 577 -1.34 31.79 24.13
CA VAL A 577 -0.55 31.15 23.08
C VAL A 577 0.62 30.48 23.80
N LEU A 578 0.43 29.21 24.19
CA LEU A 578 1.40 28.47 25.00
C LEU A 578 2.65 28.07 24.20
N PHE A 579 2.69 28.36 22.90
CA PHE A 579 3.75 27.93 22.01
C PHE A 579 4.24 29.14 21.19
N ILE A 580 5.24 29.86 21.73
CA ILE A 580 6.28 30.67 21.06
C ILE A 580 6.96 31.51 22.15
N ASN A 581 8.14 31.08 22.60
CA ASN A 581 8.95 31.81 23.56
C ASN A 581 9.69 33.00 22.90
N LYS A 582 9.03 34.18 22.84
CA LYS A 582 9.57 35.42 22.23
C LYS A 582 10.89 35.93 22.82
N LYS A 583 11.33 35.48 24.02
CA LYS A 583 12.54 36.03 24.69
C LYS A 583 13.85 35.38 24.26
N ARG A 584 13.85 34.18 23.67
CA ARG A 584 15.08 33.49 23.22
C ARG A 584 15.59 34.04 21.87
N TRP A 585 14.71 34.61 21.06
CA TRP A 585 15.00 35.16 19.73
C TRP A 585 15.87 36.44 19.74
N ARG A 586 15.73 37.33 20.73
CA ARG A 586 16.48 38.60 20.77
C ARG A 586 17.98 38.48 21.07
N ARG A 587 18.45 37.35 21.65
CA ARG A 587 19.89 37.17 21.96
C ARG A 587 20.70 36.55 20.82
N ARG A 588 20.08 35.82 19.89
CA ARG A 588 20.80 35.21 18.75
C ARG A 588 20.99 36.16 17.55
N LEU A 589 20.12 37.16 17.38
CA LEU A 589 20.17 38.12 16.26
C LEU A 589 21.28 39.18 16.31
N LEU A 590 22.09 39.23 17.37
CA LEU A 590 23.20 40.20 17.50
C LEU A 590 24.56 39.69 17.01
N SER A 591 24.69 38.44 16.54
CA SER A 591 25.99 37.85 16.20
C SER A 591 26.29 37.62 14.70
N ALA A 592 25.35 37.83 13.78
CA ALA A 592 25.60 37.60 12.36
C ALA A 592 25.32 38.86 11.51
N LYS A 593 26.30 39.77 11.45
CA LYS A 593 26.41 40.78 10.40
C LYS A 593 27.36 40.26 9.33
N THR A 594 26.86 39.96 8.13
CA THR A 594 27.61 40.29 6.91
C THR A 594 26.69 40.45 5.70
N THR A 595 26.90 41.60 5.08
CA THR A 595 26.29 42.29 3.94
C THR A 595 26.37 41.51 2.62
N ILE A 596 25.39 41.69 1.71
CA ILE A 596 25.55 42.23 0.33
C ILE A 596 24.17 42.37 -0.36
N SER A 597 24.04 43.43 -1.17
CA SER A 597 22.86 44.04 -1.79
C SER A 597 22.82 43.77 -3.33
N PRO A 598 21.93 44.34 -4.17
CA PRO A 598 20.93 43.61 -4.95
C PRO A 598 21.05 43.82 -6.49
N TYR A 599 20.26 43.12 -7.32
CA TYR A 599 19.99 43.58 -8.69
C TYR A 599 18.55 43.26 -9.16
N GLN A 600 17.96 44.23 -9.86
CA GLN A 600 16.53 44.44 -10.19
C GLN A 600 16.15 43.97 -11.62
N ILE A 601 14.88 43.48 -11.78
CA ILE A 601 13.76 43.88 -12.71
C ILE A 601 14.09 44.03 -14.22
N PRO A 602 13.23 43.77 -15.27
CA PRO A 602 11.73 43.85 -15.44
C PRO A 602 11.13 42.73 -16.35
N SER A 603 9.86 42.66 -16.82
CA SER A 603 8.50 43.10 -16.46
C SER A 603 7.53 42.63 -17.57
N SER A 604 6.53 41.79 -17.26
CA SER A 604 5.13 41.81 -17.79
C SER A 604 4.89 41.75 -19.35
N PRO A 605 3.64 41.79 -19.89
CA PRO A 605 2.30 41.58 -19.30
C PRO A 605 1.31 40.73 -20.16
N THR A 606 0.18 40.33 -19.53
CA THR A 606 -1.23 40.33 -20.05
C THR A 606 -1.63 39.41 -21.23
N SER A 607 -2.86 38.90 -21.42
CA SER A 607 -4.25 39.15 -20.99
C SER A 607 -5.09 37.97 -21.53
N SER A 608 -6.09 37.36 -20.87
CA SER A 608 -7.49 37.77 -20.65
C SER A 608 -8.50 36.82 -21.29
N GLY A 609 -9.59 36.54 -20.56
CA GLY A 609 -10.91 36.16 -21.08
C GLY A 609 -11.13 34.65 -21.20
N GLY A 610 -12.08 34.00 -20.54
CA GLY A 610 -13.29 34.46 -19.85
C GLY A 610 -14.50 33.68 -20.37
N VAL A 611 -15.47 33.47 -19.48
CA VAL A 611 -16.91 33.17 -19.71
C VAL A 611 -17.38 31.72 -19.46
N LYS A 612 -18.02 31.52 -18.28
CA LYS A 612 -19.42 31.10 -17.96
C LYS A 612 -20.08 30.00 -18.83
N MET A 613 -20.99 29.11 -18.37
CA MET A 613 -22.02 29.20 -17.33
C MET A 613 -22.70 27.82 -17.12
N SER A 614 -23.13 27.57 -15.88
CA SER A 614 -24.38 26.94 -15.42
C SER A 614 -24.76 25.46 -15.70
N ALA A 615 -24.90 24.80 -14.54
CA ALA A 615 -25.86 23.80 -14.06
C ALA A 615 -27.28 23.79 -14.66
N ASP A 616 -27.93 22.63 -14.61
CA ASP A 616 -29.07 22.40 -13.70
C ASP A 616 -29.63 20.96 -13.71
N ILE A 617 -30.38 20.66 -12.64
CA ILE A 617 -31.50 19.70 -12.49
C ILE A 617 -31.26 18.37 -11.72
N LEU A 618 -31.29 18.51 -10.40
CA LEU A 618 -32.19 17.89 -9.39
C LEU A 618 -33.07 16.65 -9.70
N ALA A 619 -32.94 15.69 -8.77
CA ALA A 619 -33.99 15.07 -7.93
C ALA A 619 -34.88 13.93 -8.44
N ALA A 620 -34.90 12.81 -7.67
CA ALA A 620 -36.12 12.25 -7.03
C ALA A 620 -35.77 11.03 -6.16
N GLY A 621 -36.25 11.00 -4.92
CA GLY A 621 -36.05 9.91 -3.95
C GLY A 621 -37.13 8.83 -3.94
N GLY A 622 -36.90 7.77 -3.13
CA GLY A 622 -37.86 6.71 -2.85
C GLY A 622 -37.42 5.80 -1.69
N LYS A 623 -38.29 5.65 -0.69
CA LYS A 623 -38.12 5.07 0.65
C LYS A 623 -37.98 3.53 0.69
N ALA A 624 -37.36 3.00 1.75
CA ALA A 624 -37.42 1.58 2.13
C ALA A 624 -37.58 1.38 3.65
N SER A 625 -38.32 0.31 4.02
CA SER A 625 -38.29 -0.41 5.31
C SER A 625 -39.15 -1.68 5.18
N PRO A 626 -39.02 -2.77 5.97
CA PRO A 626 -37.89 -3.28 6.78
C PRO A 626 -37.58 -4.79 6.60
N SER A 627 -36.38 -5.19 7.07
CA SER A 627 -35.92 -6.48 7.66
C SER A 627 -36.47 -7.85 7.23
N MET A 628 -35.58 -8.81 6.88
CA MET A 628 -35.76 -10.24 7.22
C MET A 628 -34.49 -11.10 7.05
N GLY A 629 -34.19 -11.92 8.07
CA GLY A 629 -33.85 -13.36 8.02
C GLY A 629 -32.68 -13.86 7.16
N VAL A 630 -31.64 -14.38 7.83
CA VAL A 630 -30.61 -15.23 7.20
C VAL A 630 -31.17 -16.64 6.97
N GLU A 631 -31.55 -16.94 5.73
CA GLU A 631 -31.77 -18.32 5.25
C GLU A 631 -30.48 -18.88 4.65
N THR A 632 -30.15 -20.13 5.00
CA THR A 632 -29.13 -20.95 4.35
C THR A 632 -29.50 -21.18 2.88
N ARG A 633 -28.90 -20.42 1.96
CA ARG A 633 -29.06 -20.59 0.49
C ARG A 633 -28.32 -21.83 -0.02
N ASN A 634 -28.98 -22.56 -0.91
CA ASN A 634 -28.40 -23.68 -1.66
C ASN A 634 -27.38 -23.18 -2.71
N ASP A 635 -26.10 -23.53 -2.58
CA ASP A 635 -24.96 -23.15 -3.45
C ASP A 635 -24.99 -23.71 -4.90
N ASN A 636 -26.15 -24.10 -5.43
CA ASN A 636 -26.27 -24.69 -6.78
C ASN A 636 -26.79 -23.70 -7.84
N ASN A 637 -27.11 -22.46 -7.47
CA ASN A 637 -27.67 -21.46 -8.38
C ASN A 637 -26.64 -20.36 -8.66
N GLY A 638 -25.92 -20.45 -9.78
CA GLY A 638 -25.45 -19.29 -10.57
C GLY A 638 -24.71 -18.13 -9.90
N ASP A 639 -24.35 -18.21 -8.62
CA ASP A 639 -23.74 -17.10 -7.89
C ASP A 639 -22.35 -16.80 -8.46
N LEU A 640 -22.09 -15.50 -8.69
CA LEU A 640 -20.83 -14.99 -9.23
C LEU A 640 -19.65 -15.34 -8.29
N VAL A 641 -19.91 -15.39 -6.98
CA VAL A 641 -18.97 -15.83 -5.92
C VAL A 641 -19.77 -16.64 -4.89
N THR A 642 -19.29 -17.84 -4.54
CA THR A 642 -19.90 -18.63 -3.44
C THR A 642 -19.32 -18.23 -2.09
N ALA A 643 -20.12 -18.23 -1.02
CA ALA A 643 -19.68 -17.88 0.35
C ALA A 643 -18.48 -18.71 0.86
N THR A 644 -18.29 -19.93 0.31
CA THR A 644 -17.14 -20.78 0.61
C THR A 644 -15.83 -20.29 -0.03
N GLU A 645 -15.88 -19.59 -1.17
CA GLU A 645 -14.70 -19.06 -1.88
C GLU A 645 -14.07 -17.86 -1.14
N GLU A 646 -14.87 -17.06 -0.42
CA GLU A 646 -14.39 -15.95 0.43
C GLU A 646 -13.63 -16.46 1.69
N GLN A 647 -13.86 -17.71 2.12
CA GLN A 647 -13.36 -18.23 3.40
C GLN A 647 -12.18 -19.23 3.28
N SER A 648 -11.90 -19.80 2.11
CA SER A 648 -11.13 -21.06 2.04
C SER A 648 -9.67 -20.98 1.55
N LEU A 649 -9.22 -19.84 1.00
CA LEU A 649 -7.83 -19.67 0.55
C LEU A 649 -7.25 -18.39 1.16
N GLN A 650 -6.12 -18.52 1.88
CA GLN A 650 -5.45 -17.37 2.49
C GLN A 650 -4.82 -16.47 1.41
N ARG A 651 -5.09 -15.17 1.49
CA ARG A 651 -4.49 -14.13 0.64
C ARG A 651 -3.02 -13.93 1.06
N GLY A 652 -2.07 -14.50 0.30
CA GLY A 652 -0.65 -14.54 0.68
C GLY A 652 0.36 -14.00 -0.35
N LEU A 653 -0.07 -13.65 -1.57
CA LEU A 653 0.80 -13.13 -2.63
C LEU A 653 0.80 -11.60 -2.64
N HIS A 654 1.99 -10.99 -2.53
CA HIS A 654 2.18 -9.54 -2.64
C HIS A 654 2.17 -9.09 -4.11
N GLU A 655 1.90 -7.81 -4.37
CA GLU A 655 1.85 -7.24 -5.73
C GLU A 655 3.16 -7.48 -6.51
N ARG A 656 4.32 -7.48 -5.83
CA ARG A 656 5.62 -7.84 -6.42
C ARG A 656 5.65 -9.26 -6.99
N HIS A 657 5.04 -10.23 -6.31
CA HIS A 657 5.01 -11.62 -6.76
C HIS A 657 4.10 -11.77 -7.98
N LEU A 658 2.96 -11.06 -8.01
CA LEU A 658 2.07 -11.05 -9.16
C LEU A 658 2.70 -10.36 -10.37
N SER A 659 3.37 -9.22 -10.14
CA SER A 659 4.11 -8.52 -11.18
C SER A 659 5.18 -9.43 -11.77
N MET A 660 5.98 -10.10 -10.93
CA MET A 660 7.04 -11.03 -11.38
C MET A 660 6.51 -12.29 -12.06
N LEU A 661 5.42 -12.90 -11.56
CA LEU A 661 4.72 -13.98 -12.25
C LEU A 661 4.24 -13.53 -13.64
N GLY A 662 3.74 -12.29 -13.73
CA GLY A 662 3.42 -11.69 -15.01
C GLY A 662 4.65 -11.40 -15.88
N ILE A 663 5.79 -11.01 -15.28
CA ILE A 663 7.02 -10.66 -16.01
C ILE A 663 7.68 -11.88 -16.62
N ALA A 664 7.88 -12.93 -15.83
CA ALA A 664 8.73 -14.05 -16.20
C ALA A 664 7.97 -15.38 -16.37
N GLY A 665 6.68 -15.46 -16.02
CA GLY A 665 5.87 -16.67 -16.14
C GLY A 665 5.57 -17.09 -17.58
N ALA A 666 5.92 -16.28 -18.58
CA ALA A 666 5.90 -16.66 -19.98
C ALA A 666 7.25 -17.24 -20.45
N ILE A 667 8.35 -16.86 -19.80
CA ILE A 667 9.71 -17.22 -20.18
C ILE A 667 10.01 -18.62 -19.65
N GLY A 668 10.00 -19.61 -20.56
CA GLY A 668 10.23 -21.02 -20.23
C GLY A 668 11.08 -21.74 -21.27
N THR A 669 11.05 -23.07 -21.26
CA THR A 669 11.85 -23.91 -22.16
C THR A 669 11.52 -23.72 -23.63
N GLY A 670 10.31 -23.30 -23.98
CA GLY A 670 9.93 -22.99 -25.35
C GLY A 670 10.84 -21.96 -26.02
N LEU A 671 11.22 -20.88 -25.30
CA LEU A 671 12.14 -19.87 -25.82
C LEU A 671 13.57 -20.42 -25.98
N PHE A 672 14.04 -21.27 -25.08
CA PHE A 672 15.45 -21.67 -25.08
C PHE A 672 15.74 -22.92 -25.91
N LEU A 673 14.83 -23.90 -25.88
CA LEU A 673 14.93 -25.17 -26.62
C LEU A 673 14.11 -25.14 -27.91
N GLY A 674 12.91 -24.55 -27.89
CA GLY A 674 12.02 -24.55 -29.04
C GLY A 674 12.42 -23.61 -30.18
N LEU A 675 13.25 -22.59 -29.89
CA LEU A 675 13.79 -21.70 -30.92
C LEU A 675 14.72 -22.39 -31.91
N GLY A 676 15.48 -23.41 -31.49
CA GLY A 676 16.38 -24.13 -32.40
C GLY A 676 15.62 -24.76 -33.57
N GLN A 677 14.56 -25.51 -33.24
CA GLN A 677 13.67 -26.09 -34.24
C GLN A 677 12.97 -25.02 -35.09
N SER A 678 12.50 -23.93 -34.46
CA SER A 678 11.79 -22.85 -35.15
C SER A 678 12.67 -22.17 -36.22
N VAL A 679 13.95 -21.95 -35.92
CA VAL A 679 14.94 -21.39 -36.86
C VAL A 679 15.28 -22.39 -37.94
N GLN A 680 15.36 -23.69 -37.61
CA GLN A 680 15.67 -24.73 -38.57
C GLN A 680 14.53 -24.96 -39.58
N THR A 681 13.27 -24.98 -39.16
CA THR A 681 12.13 -25.25 -40.06
C THR A 681 11.61 -23.99 -40.76
N GLY A 682 11.65 -22.84 -40.08
CA GLY A 682 11.14 -21.57 -40.62
C GLY A 682 12.20 -20.68 -41.28
N GLY A 683 13.48 -20.87 -40.97
CA GLY A 683 14.53 -19.88 -41.24
C GLY A 683 14.45 -18.68 -40.29
N PRO A 684 15.42 -17.76 -40.33
CA PRO A 684 15.50 -16.67 -39.36
C PRO A 684 14.33 -15.68 -39.45
N LEU A 685 13.83 -15.37 -40.66
CA LEU A 685 12.65 -14.52 -40.82
C LEU A 685 11.35 -15.30 -40.59
N GLY A 686 11.27 -16.57 -41.01
CA GLY A 686 10.10 -17.40 -40.73
C GLY A 686 9.87 -17.61 -39.23
N ALA A 687 10.95 -17.84 -38.46
CA ALA A 687 10.88 -17.91 -37.01
C ALA A 687 10.41 -16.58 -36.39
N LEU A 688 10.99 -15.45 -36.81
CA LEU A 688 10.62 -14.12 -36.32
C LEU A 688 9.15 -13.81 -36.59
N LEU A 689 8.67 -14.06 -37.81
CA LEU A 689 7.27 -13.84 -38.18
C LEU A 689 6.34 -14.80 -37.45
N GLY A 690 6.74 -16.07 -37.24
CA GLY A 690 5.94 -17.05 -36.53
C GLY A 690 5.64 -16.61 -35.10
N TYR A 691 6.68 -16.22 -34.36
CA TYR A 691 6.54 -15.70 -33.01
C TYR A 691 5.87 -14.32 -32.96
N ALA A 692 6.04 -13.47 -33.98
CA ALA A 692 5.30 -12.21 -34.07
C ALA A 692 3.79 -12.45 -34.28
N THR A 693 3.42 -13.40 -35.14
CA THR A 693 2.01 -13.76 -35.37
C THR A 693 1.37 -14.32 -34.11
N VAL A 694 1.99 -15.29 -33.44
CA VAL A 694 1.48 -15.83 -32.17
C VAL A 694 1.54 -14.77 -31.07
N GLY A 695 2.57 -13.94 -31.03
CA GLY A 695 2.68 -12.81 -30.10
C GLY A 695 1.49 -11.85 -30.22
N LEU A 696 1.06 -11.51 -31.44
CA LEU A 696 -0.16 -10.70 -31.65
C LEU A 696 -1.44 -11.41 -31.16
N VAL A 697 -1.53 -12.72 -31.33
CA VAL A 697 -2.64 -13.52 -30.77
C VAL A 697 -2.62 -13.45 -29.24
N VAL A 698 -1.46 -13.62 -28.62
CA VAL A 698 -1.30 -13.50 -27.16
C VAL A 698 -1.66 -12.11 -26.68
N CYS A 699 -1.27 -11.06 -27.40
CA CYS A 699 -1.69 -9.70 -27.08
C CYS A 699 -3.22 -9.59 -27.07
N ALA A 700 -3.90 -10.07 -28.11
CA ALA A 700 -5.36 -10.09 -28.14
C ALA A 700 -5.96 -10.86 -26.95
N VAL A 701 -5.38 -12.01 -26.59
CA VAL A 701 -5.78 -12.82 -25.42
C VAL A 701 -5.60 -12.03 -24.12
N GLN A 702 -4.48 -11.34 -23.93
CA GLN A 702 -4.18 -10.58 -22.71
C GLN A 702 -5.08 -9.36 -22.53
N PHE A 703 -5.35 -8.62 -23.61
CA PHE A 703 -6.31 -7.51 -23.58
C PHE A 703 -7.73 -8.02 -23.30
N ALA A 704 -8.15 -9.11 -23.94
CA ALA A 704 -9.44 -9.74 -23.68
C ALA A 704 -9.56 -10.23 -22.22
N LEU A 705 -8.52 -10.91 -21.72
CA LEU A 705 -8.46 -11.44 -20.36
C LEU A 705 -8.50 -10.33 -19.32
N GLY A 706 -7.74 -9.25 -19.53
CA GLY A 706 -7.71 -8.11 -18.61
C GLY A 706 -9.07 -7.39 -18.51
N GLU A 707 -9.81 -7.21 -19.62
CA GLU A 707 -11.13 -6.57 -19.58
C GLU A 707 -12.15 -7.43 -18.81
N VAL A 708 -12.13 -8.75 -19.01
CA VAL A 708 -13.08 -9.66 -18.31
C VAL A 708 -12.68 -9.85 -16.84
N ALA A 709 -11.39 -10.06 -16.56
CA ALA A 709 -10.90 -10.32 -15.20
C ALA A 709 -10.94 -9.08 -14.30
N ALA A 710 -10.82 -7.87 -14.85
CA ALA A 710 -10.98 -6.64 -14.09
C ALA A 710 -12.41 -6.43 -13.61
N LEU A 711 -13.42 -6.84 -14.39
CA LEU A 711 -14.82 -6.81 -13.98
C LEU A 711 -15.18 -7.98 -13.05
N LEU A 712 -14.61 -9.16 -13.31
CA LEU A 712 -14.97 -10.41 -12.64
C LEU A 712 -13.73 -11.13 -12.08
N PRO A 713 -13.14 -10.61 -10.98
CA PRO A 713 -11.98 -11.21 -10.34
C PRO A 713 -12.37 -12.43 -9.49
N VAL A 714 -12.53 -13.58 -10.15
CA VAL A 714 -13.00 -14.83 -9.52
C VAL A 714 -11.93 -15.92 -9.51
N THR A 715 -11.94 -16.76 -8.47
CA THR A 715 -11.04 -17.93 -8.36
C THR A 715 -11.27 -18.88 -9.53
N GLY A 716 -10.19 -19.26 -10.23
CA GLY A 716 -10.28 -20.05 -11.47
C GLY A 716 -10.42 -19.21 -12.76
N ALA A 717 -10.48 -17.89 -12.66
CA ALA A 717 -10.33 -16.94 -13.76
C ALA A 717 -11.22 -17.24 -14.97
N PHE A 718 -10.60 -17.40 -16.15
CA PHE A 718 -11.29 -17.58 -17.43
C PHE A 718 -12.11 -18.88 -17.54
N VAL A 719 -11.79 -19.90 -16.73
CA VAL A 719 -12.60 -21.12 -16.61
C VAL A 719 -13.96 -20.77 -16.01
N ARG A 720 -13.96 -19.94 -14.96
CA ARG A 720 -15.20 -19.48 -14.33
C ARG A 720 -15.93 -18.48 -15.23
N HIS A 721 -15.20 -17.61 -15.94
CA HIS A 721 -15.79 -16.73 -16.95
C HIS A 721 -16.56 -17.49 -18.02
N ALA A 722 -16.03 -18.63 -18.47
CA ALA A 722 -16.69 -19.51 -19.43
C ALA A 722 -18.01 -20.09 -18.92
N GLU A 723 -18.10 -20.42 -17.63
CA GLU A 723 -19.30 -20.99 -17.03
C GLU A 723 -20.50 -20.04 -17.07
N PHE A 724 -20.30 -18.75 -16.78
CA PHE A 724 -21.41 -17.78 -16.73
C PHE A 724 -21.59 -16.95 -18.01
N LEU A 725 -20.54 -16.73 -18.81
CA LEU A 725 -20.67 -15.99 -20.08
C LEU A 725 -21.11 -16.90 -21.24
N VAL A 726 -20.74 -18.17 -21.21
CA VAL A 726 -20.95 -19.11 -22.34
C VAL A 726 -21.96 -20.21 -21.95
N ASP A 727 -21.53 -21.20 -21.18
CA ASP A 727 -22.31 -22.38 -20.77
C ASP A 727 -21.59 -23.07 -19.61
N PRO A 728 -22.28 -23.53 -18.55
CA PRO A 728 -21.64 -24.31 -17.49
C PRO A 728 -20.93 -25.59 -17.95
N ALA A 729 -21.40 -26.22 -19.04
CA ALA A 729 -20.68 -27.33 -19.66
C ALA A 729 -19.38 -26.89 -20.34
N TRP A 730 -19.33 -25.66 -20.85
CA TRP A 730 -18.11 -25.10 -21.43
C TRP A 730 -17.09 -24.80 -20.32
N GLY A 731 -17.53 -24.21 -19.21
CA GLY A 731 -16.70 -24.05 -18.00
C GLY A 731 -16.12 -25.37 -17.50
N PHE A 732 -16.93 -26.43 -17.42
CA PHE A 732 -16.46 -27.78 -17.07
C PHE A 732 -15.39 -28.31 -18.04
N ALA A 733 -15.63 -28.21 -19.34
CA ALA A 733 -14.71 -28.70 -20.37
C ALA A 733 -13.38 -27.96 -20.34
N ILE A 734 -13.39 -26.63 -20.22
CA ILE A 734 -12.18 -25.80 -20.15
C ILE A 734 -11.46 -26.01 -18.81
N GLY A 735 -12.17 -26.24 -17.71
CA GLY A 735 -11.56 -26.59 -16.43
C GLY A 735 -10.77 -27.90 -16.51
N TRP A 736 -11.35 -28.95 -17.09
CA TRP A 736 -10.64 -30.21 -17.30
C TRP A 736 -9.55 -30.12 -18.37
N ASN A 737 -9.72 -29.30 -19.40
CA ASN A 737 -8.66 -28.97 -20.36
C ASN A 737 -7.43 -28.40 -19.65
N LEU A 738 -7.64 -27.49 -18.70
CA LEU A 738 -6.55 -26.86 -17.95
C LEU A 738 -5.91 -27.82 -16.94
N VAL A 739 -6.68 -28.70 -16.30
CA VAL A 739 -6.12 -29.78 -15.45
C VAL A 739 -5.26 -30.74 -16.28
N TYR A 740 -5.78 -31.18 -17.42
CA TYR A 740 -5.07 -32.05 -18.36
C TYR A 740 -3.82 -31.38 -18.95
N GLY A 741 -3.92 -30.13 -19.39
CA GLY A 741 -2.79 -29.36 -19.93
C GLY A 741 -1.67 -29.21 -18.92
N ASN A 742 -1.99 -28.94 -17.65
CA ASN A 742 -0.98 -28.88 -16.58
C ASN A 742 -0.40 -30.26 -16.23
N ILE A 743 -1.19 -31.34 -16.33
CA ILE A 743 -0.71 -32.73 -16.20
C ILE A 743 0.36 -33.06 -17.24
N LEU A 744 0.27 -32.48 -18.45
CA LEU A 744 1.23 -32.70 -19.54
C LEU A 744 2.38 -31.69 -19.56
N SER A 745 2.13 -30.47 -19.13
CA SER A 745 3.14 -29.41 -19.08
C SER A 745 4.24 -29.71 -18.06
N ILE A 746 3.90 -30.21 -16.86
CA ILE A 746 4.93 -30.53 -15.86
C ILE A 746 5.94 -31.59 -16.37
N PRO A 747 5.51 -32.74 -16.91
CA PRO A 747 6.46 -33.73 -17.42
C PRO A 747 7.20 -33.27 -18.69
N SER A 748 6.67 -32.32 -19.47
CA SER A 748 7.39 -31.76 -20.63
C SER A 748 8.60 -30.95 -20.16
N GLU A 749 8.42 -30.12 -19.13
CA GLU A 749 9.49 -29.35 -18.51
C GLU A 749 10.55 -30.24 -17.81
N ILE A 750 10.13 -31.29 -17.10
CA ILE A 750 11.08 -32.27 -16.52
C ILE A 750 11.86 -33.00 -17.61
N THR A 751 11.22 -33.32 -18.74
CA THR A 751 11.90 -33.94 -19.88
C THR A 751 12.90 -32.97 -20.53
N ALA A 752 12.56 -31.68 -20.62
CA ALA A 752 13.49 -30.64 -21.07
C ALA A 752 14.71 -30.51 -20.14
N ILE A 753 14.51 -30.62 -18.82
CA ILE A 753 15.63 -30.64 -17.85
C ILE A 753 16.57 -31.81 -18.12
N CYS A 754 16.03 -32.99 -18.47
CA CYS A 754 16.85 -34.15 -18.83
C CYS A 754 17.72 -33.87 -20.06
N VAL A 755 17.14 -33.29 -21.11
CA VAL A 755 17.87 -32.85 -22.33
C VAL A 755 18.99 -31.87 -21.97
N LEU A 756 18.76 -30.97 -21.02
CA LEU A 756 19.77 -29.98 -20.62
C LEU A 756 20.91 -30.59 -19.79
N PHE A 757 20.64 -31.60 -18.95
CA PHE A 757 21.67 -32.27 -18.15
C PHE A 757 22.60 -33.16 -18.97
N GLU A 758 22.13 -33.70 -20.09
CA GLU A 758 22.95 -34.44 -21.06
C GLU A 758 24.15 -33.61 -21.56
N PHE A 759 24.09 -32.27 -21.44
CA PHE A 759 25.23 -31.40 -21.74
C PHE A 759 26.47 -31.65 -20.87
N TRP A 760 26.31 -32.00 -19.59
CA TRP A 760 27.44 -32.20 -18.66
C TRP A 760 27.75 -33.66 -18.37
N THR A 761 26.77 -34.55 -18.53
CA THR A 761 26.90 -35.92 -18.04
C THR A 761 26.04 -36.92 -18.80
N ASP A 762 26.57 -38.13 -18.96
CA ASP A 762 25.87 -39.27 -19.56
C ASP A 762 25.16 -40.14 -18.51
N ILE A 763 24.97 -39.63 -17.28
CA ILE A 763 24.24 -40.34 -16.23
C ILE A 763 22.79 -40.56 -16.67
N ASN A 764 22.24 -41.74 -16.34
CA ASN A 764 20.89 -42.13 -16.72
C ASN A 764 19.84 -41.05 -16.31
N PRO A 765 19.01 -40.55 -17.26
CA PRO A 765 18.04 -39.49 -17.00
C PRO A 765 17.04 -39.78 -15.87
N SER A 766 16.81 -41.04 -15.52
CA SER A 766 15.94 -41.45 -14.40
C SER A 766 16.30 -40.79 -13.07
N LEU A 767 17.59 -40.51 -12.83
CA LEU A 767 18.04 -39.80 -11.63
C LEU A 767 17.48 -38.38 -11.60
N TRP A 768 17.64 -37.63 -12.70
CA TRP A 768 17.17 -36.25 -12.81
C TRP A 768 15.63 -36.18 -12.74
N ILE A 769 14.94 -37.11 -13.40
CA ILE A 769 13.48 -37.21 -13.32
C ILE A 769 13.03 -37.35 -11.85
N MET A 770 13.61 -38.28 -11.09
CA MET A 770 13.23 -38.48 -9.69
C MET A 770 13.55 -37.27 -8.82
N ILE A 771 14.71 -36.63 -9.01
CA ILE A 771 15.10 -35.43 -8.27
C ILE A 771 14.07 -34.31 -8.50
N PHE A 772 13.75 -34.00 -9.75
CA PHE A 772 12.86 -32.89 -10.08
C PHE A 772 11.39 -33.19 -9.77
N ILE A 773 10.94 -34.46 -9.79
CA ILE A 773 9.64 -34.83 -9.23
C ILE A 773 9.59 -34.50 -7.74
N VAL A 774 10.58 -34.97 -6.95
CA VAL A 774 10.60 -34.73 -5.50
C VAL A 774 10.66 -33.23 -5.19
N LEU A 775 11.53 -32.49 -5.86
CA LEU A 775 11.66 -31.05 -5.67
C LEU A 775 10.37 -30.30 -5.99
N THR A 776 9.73 -30.62 -7.12
CA THR A 776 8.46 -30.00 -7.56
C THR A 776 7.31 -30.33 -6.60
N THR A 777 7.22 -31.58 -6.12
CA THR A 777 6.22 -31.98 -5.12
C THR A 777 6.45 -31.28 -3.78
N VAL A 778 7.70 -31.16 -3.31
CA VAL A 778 8.02 -30.45 -2.06
C VAL A 778 7.60 -29.00 -2.14
N VAL A 779 7.96 -28.29 -3.22
CA VAL A 779 7.53 -26.89 -3.43
C VAL A 779 6.00 -26.79 -3.49
N GLY A 780 5.33 -27.73 -4.15
CA GLY A 780 3.87 -27.78 -4.22
C GLY A 780 3.17 -28.04 -2.87
N LEU A 781 3.86 -28.64 -1.89
CA LEU A 781 3.35 -28.87 -0.54
C LEU A 781 3.72 -27.75 0.45
N CYS A 782 4.68 -26.89 0.10
CA CYS A 782 5.09 -25.73 0.89
C CYS A 782 4.03 -24.62 0.90
N PHE A 783 4.17 -23.70 1.87
CA PHE A 783 3.30 -22.53 1.99
C PHE A 783 3.39 -21.63 0.75
N VAL A 784 2.26 -21.07 0.30
CA VAL A 784 2.18 -20.28 -0.96
C VAL A 784 3.15 -19.10 -1.01
N ARG A 785 3.51 -18.53 0.15
CA ARG A 785 4.53 -17.47 0.25
C ARG A 785 5.91 -17.97 -0.18
N VAL A 786 6.29 -19.18 0.22
CA VAL A 786 7.59 -19.80 -0.14
C VAL A 786 7.66 -20.02 -1.66
N PHE A 787 6.58 -20.49 -2.27
CA PHE A 787 6.49 -20.58 -3.73
C PHE A 787 6.67 -19.20 -4.38
N GLY A 788 6.01 -18.16 -3.86
CA GLY A 788 6.11 -16.80 -4.37
C GLY A 788 7.54 -16.24 -4.34
N GLU A 789 8.28 -16.49 -3.25
CA GLU A 789 9.70 -16.09 -3.12
C GLU A 789 10.61 -16.88 -4.07
N VAL A 790 10.43 -18.21 -4.16
CA VAL A 790 11.21 -19.06 -5.08
C VAL A 790 11.01 -18.60 -6.53
N GLU A 791 9.77 -18.36 -6.92
CA GLU A 791 9.44 -17.94 -8.27
C GLU A 791 9.91 -16.51 -8.56
N PHE A 792 9.93 -15.62 -7.55
CA PHE A 792 10.52 -14.29 -7.69
C PHE A 792 11.99 -14.34 -8.10
N TRP A 793 12.80 -15.17 -7.44
CA TRP A 793 14.22 -15.32 -7.76
C TRP A 793 14.44 -15.99 -9.12
N PHE A 794 13.66 -17.02 -9.46
CA PHE A 794 13.72 -17.64 -10.79
C PHE A 794 13.29 -16.68 -11.90
N ALA A 795 12.26 -15.87 -11.66
CA ALA A 795 11.83 -14.83 -12.57
C ALA A 795 12.96 -13.84 -12.87
N LEU A 796 13.65 -13.36 -11.83
CA LEU A 796 14.79 -12.47 -11.97
C LEU A 796 15.93 -13.11 -12.77
N LEU A 797 16.29 -14.36 -12.47
CA LEU A 797 17.33 -15.09 -13.20
C LEU A 797 16.99 -15.26 -14.68
N LYS A 798 15.73 -15.57 -15.01
CA LYS A 798 15.26 -15.70 -16.41
C LYS A 798 15.42 -14.40 -17.18
N ILE A 799 14.99 -13.28 -16.60
CA ILE A 799 15.07 -11.95 -17.25
C ILE A 799 16.54 -11.57 -17.47
N LEU A 800 17.37 -11.72 -16.44
CA LEU A 800 18.81 -11.45 -16.53
C LEU A 800 19.47 -12.31 -17.62
N LEU A 801 19.11 -13.60 -17.73
CA LEU A 801 19.60 -14.47 -18.78
C LEU A 801 19.21 -13.98 -20.18
N VAL A 802 17.95 -13.61 -20.42
CA VAL A 802 17.51 -13.14 -21.74
C VAL A 802 18.22 -11.84 -22.12
N VAL A 803 18.32 -10.88 -21.19
CA VAL A 803 19.04 -9.62 -21.42
C VAL A 803 20.52 -9.90 -21.72
N PHE A 804 21.16 -10.77 -20.92
CA PHE A 804 22.53 -11.19 -21.13
C PHE A 804 22.74 -11.82 -22.51
N LEU A 805 21.85 -12.73 -22.93
CA LEU A 805 21.92 -13.41 -24.22
C LEU A 805 21.72 -12.47 -25.42
N ILE A 806 20.85 -11.46 -25.29
CA ILE A 806 20.66 -10.42 -26.31
C ILE A 806 21.92 -9.58 -26.45
N ILE A 807 22.51 -9.11 -25.33
CA ILE A 807 23.73 -8.30 -25.34
C ILE A 807 24.91 -9.11 -25.88
N LEU A 808 25.11 -10.32 -25.36
CA LEU A 808 26.16 -11.22 -25.84
C LEU A 808 26.01 -11.50 -27.33
N GLY A 809 24.78 -11.78 -27.76
CA GLY A 809 24.47 -12.02 -29.15
C GLY A 809 24.76 -10.82 -30.05
N LEU A 810 24.45 -9.60 -29.61
CA LEU A 810 24.83 -8.38 -30.31
C LEU A 810 26.36 -8.21 -30.40
N VAL A 811 27.09 -8.49 -29.32
CA VAL A 811 28.57 -8.42 -29.31
C VAL A 811 29.17 -9.41 -30.30
N ILE A 812 28.73 -10.68 -30.30
CA ILE A 812 29.19 -11.70 -31.26
C ILE A 812 28.82 -11.28 -32.70
N ASN A 813 27.58 -10.86 -32.91
CA ASN A 813 27.08 -10.48 -34.24
C ASN A 813 27.85 -9.31 -34.85
N LEU A 814 28.28 -8.35 -34.03
CA LEU A 814 29.04 -7.17 -34.45
C LEU A 814 30.55 -7.42 -34.55
N GLY A 815 31.05 -8.61 -34.21
CA GLY A 815 32.48 -8.96 -34.24
C GLY A 815 33.28 -8.43 -33.06
N GLY A 816 32.64 -8.24 -31.90
CA GLY A 816 33.28 -7.73 -30.69
C GLY A 816 34.12 -8.77 -29.93
N VAL A 817 34.04 -10.05 -30.29
CA VAL A 817 34.86 -11.12 -29.68
C VAL A 817 36.15 -11.28 -30.50
N PRO A 818 37.35 -11.21 -29.87
CA PRO A 818 38.62 -11.36 -30.58
C PRO A 818 38.69 -12.65 -31.40
N GLY A 819 39.01 -12.54 -32.69
CA GLY A 819 39.09 -13.69 -33.61
C GLY A 819 37.75 -14.10 -34.25
N THR A 820 36.64 -13.44 -33.90
CA THR A 820 35.34 -13.64 -34.58
C THR A 820 35.09 -12.54 -35.60
N GLU A 821 34.75 -12.92 -36.83
CA GLU A 821 34.34 -11.95 -37.84
C GLU A 821 32.93 -11.43 -37.58
N ARG A 822 32.65 -10.19 -38.00
CA ARG A 822 31.29 -9.64 -38.00
C ARG A 822 30.35 -10.51 -38.84
N ILE A 823 29.31 -11.04 -38.20
CA ILE A 823 28.28 -11.85 -38.85
C ILE A 823 27.27 -10.92 -39.54
N GLY A 824 26.62 -10.02 -38.79
CA GLY A 824 25.52 -9.20 -39.27
C GLY A 824 24.34 -10.03 -39.80
N PHE A 825 23.69 -9.57 -40.86
CA PHE A 825 22.59 -10.30 -41.51
C PHE A 825 23.09 -11.36 -42.52
N ARG A 826 24.27 -11.97 -42.30
CA ARG A 826 24.86 -12.95 -43.23
C ARG A 826 23.94 -14.16 -43.43
N TYR A 827 23.40 -14.72 -42.34
CA TYR A 827 22.55 -15.91 -42.39
C TYR A 827 21.13 -15.65 -42.89
N TRP A 828 20.67 -14.40 -42.82
CA TRP A 828 19.45 -13.94 -43.48
C TRP A 828 19.59 -13.86 -45.00
N LYS A 829 20.82 -13.86 -45.54
CA LYS A 829 21.09 -13.88 -46.98
C LYS A 829 21.45 -15.27 -47.48
N ASN A 830 22.22 -16.04 -46.70
CA ASN A 830 22.66 -17.39 -47.05
C ASN A 830 22.78 -18.25 -45.77
N PRO A 831 21.99 -19.32 -45.58
CA PRO A 831 21.15 -20.02 -46.56
C PRO A 831 19.90 -19.26 -47.04
N GLY A 832 19.43 -18.27 -46.29
CA GLY A 832 18.32 -17.40 -46.69
C GLY A 832 17.37 -17.06 -45.54
N PRO A 833 16.40 -16.16 -45.75
CA PRO A 833 15.50 -15.71 -44.69
C PRO A 833 14.42 -16.74 -44.34
N PHE A 834 14.06 -17.62 -45.27
CA PHE A 834 13.06 -18.66 -45.11
C PHE A 834 13.65 -20.03 -45.46
N VAL A 835 13.16 -21.08 -44.80
CA VAL A 835 13.47 -22.47 -45.11
C VAL A 835 12.27 -23.14 -45.78
N GLU A 836 12.53 -23.93 -46.82
CA GLU A 836 11.51 -24.76 -47.48
C GLU A 836 11.19 -25.99 -46.61
N TYR A 837 9.91 -26.16 -46.26
CA TYR A 837 9.45 -27.27 -45.43
C TYR A 837 8.36 -28.08 -46.14
N ILE A 838 8.57 -29.40 -46.26
CA ILE A 838 7.69 -30.41 -46.90
C ILE A 838 7.47 -30.23 -48.42
N ALA A 839 7.35 -29.00 -48.90
CA ALA A 839 7.22 -28.63 -50.30
C ALA A 839 8.35 -27.69 -50.72
N SER A 840 8.50 -27.44 -52.02
CA SER A 840 9.50 -26.53 -52.58
C SER A 840 8.92 -25.18 -52.99
N GLY A 841 9.78 -24.17 -53.15
CA GLY A 841 9.42 -22.82 -53.56
C GLY A 841 8.66 -22.02 -52.49
N SER A 842 7.94 -20.97 -52.89
CA SER A 842 7.24 -20.07 -51.96
C SER A 842 6.20 -20.78 -51.08
N TRP A 843 5.59 -21.86 -51.59
CA TRP A 843 4.69 -22.69 -50.78
C TRP A 843 5.44 -23.43 -49.67
N GLY A 844 6.60 -24.02 -49.98
CA GLY A 844 7.49 -24.63 -48.99
C GLY A 844 7.95 -23.66 -47.91
N GLN A 845 8.30 -22.43 -48.30
CA GLN A 845 8.70 -21.36 -47.38
C GLN A 845 7.54 -20.95 -46.45
N PHE A 846 6.33 -20.84 -46.99
CA PHE A 846 5.14 -20.56 -46.18
C PHE A 846 4.86 -21.69 -45.17
N LEU A 847 4.94 -22.96 -45.60
CA LEU A 847 4.80 -24.11 -44.70
C LEU A 847 5.87 -24.13 -43.62
N GLY A 848 7.10 -23.69 -43.92
CA GLY A 848 8.18 -23.53 -42.95
C GLY A 848 7.83 -22.52 -41.87
N TYR A 849 7.45 -21.29 -42.27
CA TYR A 849 6.93 -20.27 -41.36
C TYR A 849 5.73 -20.77 -40.53
N TRP A 850 4.77 -21.45 -41.16
CA TRP A 850 3.56 -21.93 -40.47
C TRP A 850 3.85 -23.04 -39.47
N SER A 851 4.88 -23.87 -39.72
CA SER A 851 5.30 -24.92 -38.78
C SER A 851 5.79 -24.38 -37.43
N VAL A 852 6.22 -23.12 -37.38
CA VAL A 852 6.71 -22.46 -36.16
C VAL A 852 5.58 -22.17 -35.15
N MET A 853 4.32 -22.13 -35.59
CA MET A 853 3.19 -21.70 -34.75
C MET A 853 3.07 -22.53 -33.46
N THR A 854 3.22 -23.86 -33.54
CA THR A 854 3.09 -24.75 -32.37
C THR A 854 4.17 -24.47 -31.33
N SER A 855 5.43 -24.37 -31.74
CA SER A 855 6.55 -24.04 -30.84
C SER A 855 6.40 -22.63 -30.25
N ALA A 856 5.90 -21.67 -31.03
CA ALA A 856 5.63 -20.32 -30.56
C ALA A 856 4.48 -20.29 -29.53
N VAL A 857 3.40 -21.04 -29.76
CA VAL A 857 2.28 -21.18 -28.80
C VAL A 857 2.78 -21.75 -27.48
N PHE A 858 3.54 -22.83 -27.52
CA PHE A 858 4.13 -23.41 -26.31
C PHE A 858 5.04 -22.42 -25.58
N SER A 859 5.83 -21.64 -26.33
CA SER A 859 6.74 -20.64 -25.76
C SER A 859 6.05 -19.45 -25.07
N PHE A 860 4.76 -19.23 -25.38
CA PHE A 860 3.94 -18.21 -24.73
C PHE A 860 2.91 -18.82 -23.76
N ALA A 861 2.90 -20.14 -23.56
CA ALA A 861 2.02 -20.78 -22.59
C ALA A 861 2.28 -20.23 -21.18
N GLY A 862 1.22 -20.14 -20.36
CA GLY A 862 1.33 -19.63 -18.99
C GLY A 862 1.12 -18.12 -18.84
N VAL A 863 1.07 -17.35 -19.93
CA VAL A 863 0.68 -15.91 -19.89
C VAL A 863 -0.73 -15.71 -19.31
N GLU A 864 -1.63 -16.67 -19.48
CA GLU A 864 -2.99 -16.65 -18.93
C GLU A 864 -3.05 -16.91 -17.42
N SER A 865 -1.97 -17.42 -16.82
CA SER A 865 -1.92 -17.75 -15.38
C SER A 865 -2.00 -16.51 -14.48
N ILE A 866 -1.69 -15.32 -15.00
CA ILE A 866 -1.79 -14.03 -14.28
C ILE A 866 -3.20 -13.84 -13.72
N ALA A 867 -4.23 -14.17 -14.51
CA ALA A 867 -5.61 -14.01 -14.09
C ALA A 867 -6.02 -15.03 -13.02
N MET A 868 -5.31 -16.15 -12.89
CA MET A 868 -5.61 -17.19 -11.88
C MET A 868 -5.34 -16.72 -10.46
N ALA A 869 -4.44 -15.76 -10.29
CA ALA A 869 -4.16 -15.11 -9.01
C ALA A 869 -5.08 -13.90 -8.75
N ALA A 870 -6.02 -13.56 -9.65
CA ALA A 870 -6.86 -12.36 -9.51
C ALA A 870 -7.68 -12.33 -8.21
N ALA A 871 -8.19 -13.48 -7.76
CA ALA A 871 -8.93 -13.58 -6.50
C ALA A 871 -8.04 -13.51 -5.24
N GLU A 872 -6.73 -13.73 -5.40
CA GLU A 872 -5.71 -13.62 -4.35
C GLU A 872 -5.00 -12.26 -4.37
N THR A 873 -5.34 -11.38 -5.33
CA THR A 873 -4.69 -10.08 -5.60
C THR A 873 -5.41 -8.93 -4.91
N ARG A 874 -4.66 -7.99 -4.32
CA ARG A 874 -5.21 -6.72 -3.80
C ARG A 874 -5.54 -5.77 -4.96
N ASN A 875 -6.76 -5.22 -4.99
CA ASN A 875 -7.27 -4.36 -6.06
C ASN A 875 -7.12 -4.94 -7.50
N PRO A 876 -7.74 -6.09 -7.79
CA PRO A 876 -7.57 -6.78 -9.08
C PRO A 876 -8.06 -5.97 -10.27
N ALA A 877 -9.00 -5.03 -10.08
CA ALA A 877 -9.52 -4.14 -11.11
C ALA A 877 -8.45 -3.24 -11.73
N ARG A 878 -7.41 -2.86 -10.99
CA ARG A 878 -6.27 -2.07 -11.50
C ARG A 878 -5.03 -2.92 -11.76
N ALA A 879 -4.71 -3.84 -10.84
CA ALA A 879 -3.48 -4.64 -10.89
C ALA A 879 -3.45 -5.61 -12.09
N ILE A 880 -4.56 -6.29 -12.37
CA ILE A 880 -4.63 -7.28 -13.46
C ILE A 880 -4.48 -6.60 -14.84
N PRO A 881 -5.21 -5.50 -15.17
CA PRO A 881 -4.97 -4.79 -16.42
C PRO A 881 -3.54 -4.25 -16.59
N LYS A 882 -2.92 -3.74 -15.52
CA LYS A 882 -1.53 -3.28 -15.54
C LYS A 882 -0.58 -4.43 -15.88
N ALA A 883 -0.76 -5.58 -15.23
CA ALA A 883 0.02 -6.79 -15.51
C ALA A 883 -0.17 -7.28 -16.96
N CYS A 884 -1.42 -7.37 -17.45
CA CYS A 884 -1.72 -7.78 -18.83
C CYS A 884 -1.12 -6.82 -19.88
N LYS A 885 -1.16 -5.50 -19.65
CA LYS A 885 -0.52 -4.51 -20.54
C LYS A 885 0.99 -4.70 -20.59
N ASN A 886 1.62 -5.01 -19.46
CA ASN A 886 3.07 -5.19 -19.41
C ASN A 886 3.52 -6.44 -20.17
N VAL A 887 2.67 -7.48 -20.31
CA VAL A 887 2.96 -8.64 -21.17
C VAL A 887 3.19 -8.22 -22.63
N PHE A 888 2.46 -7.23 -23.15
CA PHE A 888 2.63 -6.73 -24.52
C PHE A 888 4.05 -6.21 -24.79
N ILE A 889 4.56 -5.35 -23.90
CA ILE A 889 5.90 -4.77 -24.03
C ILE A 889 6.96 -5.88 -23.91
N ARG A 890 6.72 -6.89 -23.06
CA ARG A 890 7.64 -8.03 -22.87
C ARG A 890 7.75 -8.92 -24.09
N ILE A 891 6.65 -9.22 -24.78
CA ILE A 891 6.67 -10.00 -26.04
C ILE A 891 7.51 -9.27 -27.09
N LEU A 892 7.31 -7.96 -27.24
CA LEU A 892 8.06 -7.15 -28.20
C LEU A 892 9.55 -7.03 -27.85
N VAL A 893 9.90 -6.84 -26.58
CA VAL A 893 11.29 -6.57 -26.18
C VAL A 893 12.09 -7.86 -25.97
N PHE A 894 11.53 -8.89 -25.33
CA PHE A 894 12.29 -10.09 -24.97
C PHE A 894 12.21 -11.21 -26.01
N TYR A 895 11.05 -11.45 -26.63
CA TYR A 895 10.91 -12.55 -27.60
C TYR A 895 11.34 -12.12 -28.99
N ILE A 896 10.75 -11.06 -29.55
CA ILE A 896 11.05 -10.63 -30.91
C ILE A 896 12.52 -10.25 -31.06
N LEU A 897 13.08 -9.53 -30.09
CA LEU A 897 14.50 -9.17 -30.11
C LEU A 897 15.40 -10.41 -29.96
N ALA A 898 15.15 -11.30 -28.99
CA ALA A 898 15.94 -12.53 -28.82
C ALA A 898 15.97 -13.38 -30.09
N ILE A 899 14.82 -13.53 -30.76
CA ILE A 899 14.68 -14.30 -32.00
C ILE A 899 15.40 -13.62 -33.16
N LEU A 900 15.28 -12.30 -33.27
CA LEU A 900 16.04 -11.52 -34.25
C LEU A 900 17.54 -11.72 -34.07
N ILE A 901 18.04 -11.62 -32.83
CA ILE A 901 19.44 -11.85 -32.51
C ILE A 901 19.86 -13.28 -32.86
N VAL A 902 19.11 -14.28 -32.42
CA VAL A 902 19.35 -15.70 -32.73
C VAL A 902 19.40 -15.96 -34.23
N GLY A 903 18.44 -15.45 -34.98
CA GLY A 903 18.37 -15.61 -36.43
C GLY A 903 19.54 -14.94 -37.17
N MET A 904 20.21 -13.95 -36.55
CA MET A 904 21.47 -13.40 -37.08
C MET A 904 22.69 -14.25 -36.72
N LEU A 905 22.66 -14.96 -35.60
CA LEU A 905 23.82 -15.65 -35.03
C LEU A 905 24.03 -17.08 -35.51
N VAL A 906 22.96 -17.80 -35.82
CA VAL A 906 23.03 -19.22 -36.18
C VAL A 906 22.41 -19.45 -37.55
N ARG A 907 23.06 -20.30 -38.34
CA ARG A 907 22.55 -20.72 -39.64
C ARG A 907 21.38 -21.68 -39.47
N SER A 908 20.33 -21.54 -40.27
CA SER A 908 19.18 -22.46 -40.21
C SER A 908 19.49 -23.88 -40.68
N ASP A 909 20.60 -24.08 -41.40
CA ASP A 909 21.10 -25.38 -41.88
C ASP A 909 22.21 -25.97 -40.99
N ASP A 910 22.43 -25.44 -39.77
CA ASP A 910 23.41 -25.99 -38.83
C ASP A 910 22.94 -27.35 -38.28
N GLU A 911 23.74 -28.40 -38.47
CA GLU A 911 23.40 -29.77 -38.06
C GLU A 911 23.19 -29.90 -36.54
N ARG A 912 23.83 -29.04 -35.75
CA ARG A 912 23.69 -29.04 -34.28
C ARG A 912 22.28 -28.67 -33.83
N LEU A 913 21.51 -27.95 -34.65
CA LEU A 913 20.09 -27.64 -34.37
C LEU A 913 19.16 -28.87 -34.42
N ASN A 914 19.64 -30.03 -34.88
CA ASN A 914 18.87 -31.28 -34.97
C ASN A 914 19.57 -32.49 -34.30
N ASP A 915 20.62 -32.23 -33.51
CA ASP A 915 21.33 -33.30 -32.80
C ASP A 915 20.44 -33.95 -31.71
N GLN A 916 20.01 -35.19 -31.97
CA GLN A 916 19.18 -36.00 -31.08
C GLN A 916 19.97 -36.66 -29.94
N SER A 917 21.31 -36.52 -29.91
CA SER A 917 22.19 -37.20 -28.96
C SER A 917 22.41 -36.45 -27.64
N GLY A 918 21.82 -35.26 -27.46
CA GLY A 918 21.93 -34.47 -26.23
C GLY A 918 23.30 -33.81 -25.99
N ALA A 919 24.33 -34.22 -26.75
CA ALA A 919 25.68 -33.69 -26.65
C ALA A 919 25.82 -32.32 -27.35
N ALA A 920 25.86 -31.26 -26.55
CA ALA A 920 26.25 -29.89 -26.94
C ALA A 920 25.33 -29.14 -27.94
N GLY A 921 24.34 -28.44 -27.38
CA GLY A 921 23.90 -27.14 -27.94
C GLY A 921 22.68 -27.18 -28.85
N GLN A 922 21.49 -27.37 -28.27
CA GLN A 922 20.24 -27.11 -29.00
C GLN A 922 19.79 -25.64 -28.91
N SER A 923 20.16 -24.95 -27.82
CA SER A 923 19.87 -23.52 -27.75
C SER A 923 20.74 -22.77 -28.76
N PRO A 924 20.16 -22.00 -29.69
CA PRO A 924 20.94 -21.25 -30.66
C PRO A 924 21.93 -20.27 -30.03
N PHE A 925 21.62 -19.77 -28.83
CA PHE A 925 22.52 -18.94 -28.04
C PHE A 925 23.77 -19.68 -27.56
N VAL A 926 23.62 -20.94 -27.16
CA VAL A 926 24.73 -21.80 -26.74
C VAL A 926 25.59 -22.17 -27.95
N ILE A 927 24.96 -22.49 -29.09
CA ILE A 927 25.66 -22.74 -30.36
C ILE A 927 26.53 -21.54 -30.75
N ALA A 928 25.93 -20.33 -30.72
CA ALA A 928 26.62 -19.10 -31.08
C ALA A 928 27.79 -18.78 -30.13
N ALA A 929 27.61 -18.92 -28.82
CA ALA A 929 28.65 -18.67 -27.83
C ALA A 929 29.81 -19.68 -27.94
N SER A 930 29.49 -20.96 -28.19
CA SER A 930 30.51 -21.99 -28.43
C SER A 930 31.27 -21.74 -29.72
N ALA A 931 30.58 -21.33 -30.80
CA ALA A 931 31.22 -20.97 -32.07
C ALA A 931 32.10 -19.71 -31.95
N ALA A 932 31.77 -18.79 -31.05
CA ALA A 932 32.58 -17.62 -30.72
C ALA A 932 33.79 -17.93 -29.81
N GLY A 933 33.98 -19.18 -29.39
CA GLY A 933 35.12 -19.60 -28.59
C GLY A 933 35.06 -19.18 -27.12
N ILE A 934 33.88 -18.95 -26.56
CA ILE A 934 33.70 -18.54 -25.15
C ILE A 934 33.26 -19.75 -24.31
N PRO A 935 34.18 -20.49 -23.67
CA PRO A 935 33.90 -21.83 -23.12
C PRO A 935 32.98 -21.83 -21.89
N ALA A 936 32.93 -20.74 -21.12
CA ALA A 936 32.14 -20.68 -19.88
C ALA A 936 30.64 -20.46 -20.11
N ILE A 937 30.26 -19.78 -21.20
CA ILE A 937 28.87 -19.34 -21.44
C ILE A 937 27.90 -20.50 -21.65
N PRO A 938 28.20 -21.53 -22.46
CA PRO A 938 27.33 -22.70 -22.62
C PRO A 938 26.85 -23.31 -21.29
N SER A 939 27.76 -23.46 -20.32
CA SER A 939 27.43 -23.99 -19.00
C SER A 939 26.53 -23.05 -18.19
N VAL A 940 26.82 -21.75 -18.19
CA VAL A 940 25.99 -20.77 -17.46
C VAL A 940 24.56 -20.73 -18.03
N VAL A 941 24.43 -20.70 -19.36
CA VAL A 941 23.14 -20.66 -20.03
C VAL A 941 22.33 -21.92 -19.70
N ASN A 942 22.90 -23.11 -19.89
CA ASN A 942 22.17 -24.35 -19.59
C ASN A 942 21.76 -24.45 -18.11
N ALA A 943 22.61 -24.01 -17.18
CA ALA A 943 22.30 -24.06 -15.75
C ALA A 943 21.09 -23.17 -15.41
N VAL A 944 21.05 -21.95 -15.95
CA VAL A 944 19.92 -21.04 -15.73
C VAL A 944 18.66 -21.52 -16.47
N VAL A 945 18.78 -22.11 -17.67
CA VAL A 945 17.63 -22.69 -18.38
C VAL A 945 17.01 -23.87 -17.62
N ILE A 946 17.80 -24.69 -16.92
CA ILE A 946 17.25 -25.73 -16.02
C ILE A 946 16.40 -25.12 -14.91
N THR A 947 16.87 -24.04 -14.27
CA THR A 947 16.07 -23.34 -13.26
C THR A 947 14.80 -22.74 -13.86
N SER A 948 14.85 -22.30 -15.12
CA SER A 948 13.69 -21.80 -15.87
C SER A 948 12.65 -22.89 -16.12
N ALA A 949 13.08 -24.07 -16.56
CA ALA A 949 12.23 -25.24 -16.78
C ALA A 949 11.56 -25.73 -15.48
N TRP A 950 12.33 -25.76 -14.39
CA TRP A 950 11.79 -26.17 -13.09
C TRP A 950 10.78 -25.16 -12.54
N SER A 951 11.06 -23.87 -12.73
CA SER A 951 10.12 -22.79 -12.43
C SER A 951 8.80 -22.93 -13.21
N ALA A 952 8.85 -23.18 -14.52
CA ALA A 952 7.66 -23.45 -15.33
C ALA A 952 6.86 -24.68 -14.84
N SER A 953 7.55 -25.74 -14.42
CA SER A 953 6.92 -26.92 -13.79
C SER A 953 6.14 -26.55 -12.52
N ASN A 954 6.74 -25.73 -11.66
CA ASN A 954 6.12 -25.28 -10.41
C ASN A 954 4.90 -24.38 -10.69
N GLN A 955 4.96 -23.52 -11.71
CA GLN A 955 3.84 -22.68 -12.14
C GLN A 955 2.67 -23.53 -12.66
N SER A 956 2.93 -24.54 -13.48
CA SER A 956 1.90 -25.47 -13.99
C SER A 956 1.27 -26.30 -12.86
N LEU A 957 2.06 -26.72 -11.87
CA LEU A 957 1.55 -27.38 -10.67
C LEU A 957 0.63 -26.45 -9.85
N LEU A 958 1.04 -25.20 -9.67
CA LEU A 958 0.29 -24.18 -8.95
C LEU A 958 -1.07 -23.91 -9.61
N ALA A 959 -1.07 -23.70 -10.93
CA ALA A 959 -2.25 -23.46 -11.73
C ALA A 959 -3.18 -24.69 -11.72
N GLY A 960 -2.64 -25.87 -12.04
CA GLY A 960 -3.41 -27.10 -12.14
C GLY A 960 -4.10 -27.49 -10.83
N THR A 961 -3.41 -27.35 -9.69
CA THR A 961 -3.98 -27.69 -8.37
C THR A 961 -5.12 -26.75 -7.97
N ARG A 962 -5.03 -25.46 -8.30
CA ARG A 962 -6.09 -24.46 -8.06
C ARG A 962 -7.34 -24.71 -8.90
N VAL A 963 -7.17 -25.05 -10.18
CA VAL A 963 -8.30 -25.40 -11.05
C VAL A 963 -8.99 -26.64 -10.54
N LEU A 964 -8.22 -27.69 -10.23
CA LEU A 964 -8.78 -28.95 -9.74
C LEU A 964 -9.52 -28.78 -8.41
N TYR A 965 -8.98 -27.96 -7.50
CA TYR A 965 -9.65 -27.56 -6.26
C TYR A 965 -10.95 -26.80 -6.54
N GLY A 966 -10.92 -25.82 -7.46
CA GLY A 966 -12.12 -25.07 -7.88
C GLY A 966 -13.21 -25.93 -8.49
N LEU A 967 -12.84 -26.90 -9.34
CA LEU A 967 -13.76 -27.90 -9.89
C LEU A 967 -14.37 -28.76 -8.78
N ALA A 968 -13.59 -29.14 -7.76
CA ALA A 968 -14.07 -29.94 -6.65
C ALA A 968 -15.07 -29.17 -5.76
N LEU A 969 -14.86 -27.86 -5.55
CA LEU A 969 -15.78 -27.00 -4.79
C LEU A 969 -17.18 -27.02 -5.41
N LYS A 970 -17.26 -27.00 -6.74
CA LYS A 970 -18.52 -27.02 -7.51
C LYS A 970 -19.04 -28.43 -7.80
N ARG A 971 -18.47 -29.47 -7.18
CA ARG A 971 -18.82 -30.89 -7.42
C ARG A 971 -18.66 -31.32 -8.89
N GLN A 972 -17.78 -30.65 -9.60
CA GLN A 972 -17.32 -31.01 -10.96
C GLN A 972 -16.11 -31.95 -10.92
N ALA A 973 -15.44 -32.03 -9.77
CA ALA A 973 -14.47 -33.06 -9.42
C ALA A 973 -14.83 -33.72 -8.07
N PRO A 974 -14.30 -34.93 -7.77
CA PRO A 974 -14.51 -35.60 -6.49
C PRO A 974 -14.15 -34.75 -5.26
N ARG A 975 -14.94 -34.84 -4.19
CA ARG A 975 -14.74 -34.04 -2.95
C ARG A 975 -13.41 -34.31 -2.23
N ILE A 976 -12.71 -35.40 -2.54
CA ILE A 976 -11.41 -35.71 -1.95
C ILE A 976 -10.36 -34.62 -2.24
N PHE A 977 -10.49 -33.92 -3.38
CA PHE A 977 -9.62 -32.84 -3.80
C PHE A 977 -9.77 -31.55 -2.98
N LEU A 978 -10.80 -31.45 -2.12
CA LEU A 978 -11.00 -30.32 -1.21
C LEU A 978 -10.14 -30.37 0.05
N ARG A 979 -9.35 -31.44 0.25
CA ARG A 979 -8.51 -31.57 1.45
C ARG A 979 -7.28 -30.68 1.33
N THR A 980 -7.16 -29.76 2.29
CA THR A 980 -6.03 -28.84 2.43
C THR A 980 -5.18 -29.18 3.66
N THR A 981 -3.93 -28.72 3.67
CA THR A 981 -3.05 -28.72 4.86
C THR A 981 -3.48 -27.62 5.84
N ALA A 982 -2.92 -27.61 7.07
CA ALA A 982 -3.23 -26.60 8.09
C ALA A 982 -2.98 -25.15 7.65
N TRP A 983 -2.12 -24.94 6.66
CA TRP A 983 -1.76 -23.65 6.06
C TRP A 983 -2.37 -23.43 4.66
N GLY A 984 -3.40 -24.19 4.30
CA GLY A 984 -4.26 -23.90 3.14
C GLY A 984 -3.85 -24.50 1.79
N VAL A 985 -2.90 -25.45 1.76
CA VAL A 985 -2.41 -26.06 0.50
C VAL A 985 -3.22 -27.31 0.13
N PRO A 986 -3.81 -27.44 -1.08
CA PRO A 986 -4.62 -28.61 -1.47
C PRO A 986 -3.76 -29.84 -1.79
N TYR A 987 -3.21 -30.49 -0.76
CA TYR A 987 -2.22 -31.57 -0.92
C TYR A 987 -2.71 -32.76 -1.74
N VAL A 988 -4.00 -33.08 -1.73
CA VAL A 988 -4.55 -34.18 -2.56
C VAL A 988 -4.45 -33.84 -4.05
N CYS A 989 -4.68 -32.57 -4.42
CA CYS A 989 -4.45 -32.12 -5.79
C CYS A 989 -2.96 -32.26 -6.13
N VAL A 990 -2.05 -31.83 -5.25
CA VAL A 990 -0.60 -31.92 -5.47
C VAL A 990 -0.15 -33.36 -5.71
N LEU A 991 -0.63 -34.31 -4.89
CA LEU A 991 -0.32 -35.73 -5.05
C LEU A 991 -0.87 -36.30 -6.36
N PHE A 992 -2.07 -35.88 -6.77
CA PHE A 992 -2.66 -36.29 -8.04
C PHE A 992 -1.80 -35.84 -9.23
N PHE A 993 -1.38 -34.57 -9.27
CA PHE A 993 -0.46 -34.09 -10.31
C PHE A 993 0.90 -34.80 -10.24
N THR A 994 1.42 -35.07 -9.04
CA THR A 994 2.68 -35.80 -8.83
C THR A 994 2.65 -37.18 -9.49
N CYS A 995 1.53 -37.90 -9.44
CA CYS A 995 1.39 -39.20 -10.11
C CYS A 995 1.63 -39.12 -11.63
N PHE A 996 1.24 -38.01 -12.27
CA PHE A 996 1.43 -37.82 -13.70
C PHE A 996 2.80 -37.27 -14.08
N MET A 997 3.55 -36.68 -13.15
CA MET A 997 4.94 -36.28 -13.42
C MET A 997 5.82 -37.48 -13.80
N PHE A 998 5.45 -38.70 -13.37
CA PHE A 998 6.11 -39.93 -13.80
C PHE A 998 6.00 -40.21 -15.30
N LEU A 999 5.14 -39.51 -16.05
CA LEU A 999 5.13 -39.57 -17.52
C LEU A 999 6.48 -39.17 -18.13
N SER A 1000 7.30 -38.36 -17.44
CA SER A 1000 8.67 -38.02 -17.88
C SER A 1000 9.57 -39.25 -18.06
N PHE A 1001 9.28 -40.39 -17.42
CA PHE A 1001 10.01 -41.65 -17.63
C PHE A 1001 9.90 -42.19 -19.06
N MET A 1002 8.93 -41.72 -19.86
CA MET A 1002 8.85 -42.05 -21.28
C MET A 1002 10.13 -41.65 -22.03
N SER A 1003 10.86 -40.62 -21.57
CA SER A 1003 12.15 -40.20 -22.13
C SER A 1003 13.19 -41.32 -22.19
N LEU A 1004 13.13 -42.30 -21.26
CA LEU A 1004 14.04 -43.44 -21.22
C LEU A 1004 13.81 -44.45 -22.35
N SER A 1005 12.60 -44.47 -22.91
CA SER A 1005 12.17 -45.48 -23.90
C SER A 1005 12.25 -44.98 -25.34
N ASN A 1006 12.00 -43.69 -25.58
CA ASN A 1006 11.86 -43.11 -26.92
C ASN A 1006 12.82 -41.92 -27.18
N GLY A 1007 13.72 -41.61 -26.22
CA GLY A 1007 14.60 -40.45 -26.24
C GLY A 1007 13.92 -39.20 -25.68
N ALA A 1008 14.67 -38.40 -24.91
CA ALA A 1008 14.13 -37.24 -24.22
C ALA A 1008 13.57 -36.17 -25.18
N MET A 1009 14.28 -35.89 -26.28
CA MET A 1009 13.83 -34.89 -27.28
C MET A 1009 12.53 -35.29 -27.99
N THR A 1010 12.36 -36.57 -28.35
CA THR A 1010 11.14 -37.05 -29.01
C THR A 1010 9.93 -36.89 -28.08
N VAL A 1011 10.08 -37.30 -26.82
CA VAL A 1011 9.02 -37.20 -25.82
C VAL A 1011 8.71 -35.75 -25.48
N PHE A 1012 9.74 -34.89 -25.40
CA PHE A 1012 9.56 -33.45 -25.22
C PHE A 1012 8.60 -32.88 -26.28
N TRP A 1013 8.84 -33.16 -27.57
CA TRP A 1013 7.99 -32.65 -28.65
C TRP A 1013 6.57 -33.21 -28.64
N TRP A 1014 6.38 -34.48 -28.30
CA TRP A 1014 5.03 -35.05 -28.14
C TRP A 1014 4.23 -34.32 -27.05
N LEU A 1015 4.87 -34.02 -25.92
CA LEU A 1015 4.22 -33.30 -24.82
C LEU A 1015 3.99 -31.82 -25.17
N VAL A 1016 4.94 -31.19 -25.89
CA VAL A 1016 4.81 -29.82 -26.39
C VAL A 1016 3.59 -29.67 -27.31
N ASP A 1017 3.39 -30.57 -28.28
CA ASP A 1017 2.24 -30.53 -29.19
C ASP A 1017 0.90 -30.61 -28.43
N LEU A 1018 0.81 -31.55 -27.47
CA LEU A 1018 -0.39 -31.74 -26.66
C LEU A 1018 -0.66 -30.53 -25.76
N THR A 1019 0.38 -29.96 -25.14
CA THR A 1019 0.24 -28.74 -24.32
C THR A 1019 -0.17 -27.54 -25.18
N ALA A 1020 0.44 -27.37 -26.37
CA ALA A 1020 0.12 -26.25 -27.27
C ALA A 1020 -1.34 -26.30 -27.74
N ALA A 1021 -1.88 -27.49 -28.03
CA ALA A 1021 -3.29 -27.67 -28.37
C ALA A 1021 -4.22 -27.20 -27.22
N GLY A 1022 -3.92 -27.61 -25.98
CA GLY A 1022 -4.69 -27.20 -24.79
C GLY A 1022 -4.63 -25.71 -24.49
N VAL A 1023 -3.48 -25.08 -24.74
CA VAL A 1023 -3.30 -23.63 -24.60
C VAL A 1023 -4.15 -22.89 -25.64
N LEU A 1024 -4.16 -23.34 -26.91
CA LEU A 1024 -4.99 -22.73 -27.96
C LEU A 1024 -6.49 -22.81 -27.65
N ILE A 1025 -6.96 -23.94 -27.11
CA ILE A 1025 -8.36 -24.07 -26.66
C ILE A 1025 -8.65 -23.10 -25.51
N SER A 1026 -7.73 -22.96 -24.55
CA SER A 1026 -7.87 -22.03 -23.42
C SER A 1026 -7.92 -20.58 -23.90
N TRP A 1027 -7.02 -20.18 -24.80
CA TRP A 1027 -7.00 -18.85 -25.41
C TRP A 1027 -8.26 -18.59 -26.24
N ALA A 1028 -8.72 -19.56 -27.03
CA ALA A 1028 -10.00 -19.46 -27.75
C ALA A 1028 -11.17 -19.23 -26.77
N SER A 1029 -11.18 -19.90 -25.61
CA SER A 1029 -12.19 -19.67 -24.58
C SER A 1029 -12.10 -18.28 -23.97
N ILE A 1030 -10.90 -17.76 -23.68
CA ILE A 1030 -10.71 -16.39 -23.17
C ILE A 1030 -11.29 -15.36 -24.14
N LEU A 1031 -10.96 -15.51 -25.43
CA LEU A 1031 -11.42 -14.61 -26.48
C LEU A 1031 -12.94 -14.72 -26.68
N LEU A 1032 -13.50 -15.93 -26.61
CA LEU A 1032 -14.94 -16.16 -26.65
C LEU A 1032 -15.68 -15.52 -25.47
N ASN A 1033 -15.12 -15.63 -24.25
CA ASN A 1033 -15.66 -15.00 -23.05
C ASN A 1033 -15.77 -13.48 -23.24
N HIS A 1034 -14.69 -12.83 -23.71
CA HIS A 1034 -14.68 -11.40 -23.99
C HIS A 1034 -15.70 -10.99 -25.06
N ILE A 1035 -15.78 -11.74 -26.18
CA ILE A 1035 -16.77 -11.49 -27.22
C ILE A 1035 -18.19 -11.58 -26.66
N ARG A 1036 -18.49 -12.60 -25.84
CA ARG A 1036 -19.82 -12.74 -25.22
C ARG A 1036 -20.13 -11.64 -24.22
N LEU A 1037 -19.16 -11.20 -23.40
CA LEU A 1037 -19.31 -10.05 -22.52
C LEU A 1037 -19.70 -8.80 -23.32
N ARG A 1038 -18.98 -8.48 -24.40
CA ARG A 1038 -19.24 -7.30 -25.23
C ARG A 1038 -20.59 -7.36 -25.95
N LEU A 1039 -20.97 -8.55 -26.43
CA LEU A 1039 -22.29 -8.77 -27.05
C LEU A 1039 -23.42 -8.65 -26.02
N ALA A 1040 -23.22 -9.12 -24.79
CA ALA A 1040 -24.17 -9.00 -23.70
C ALA A 1040 -24.37 -7.54 -23.27
N MET A 1041 -23.29 -6.78 -23.08
CA MET A 1041 -23.37 -5.34 -22.79
C MET A 1041 -24.15 -4.59 -23.87
N LYS A 1042 -23.85 -4.86 -25.15
CA LYS A 1042 -24.58 -4.25 -26.28
C LYS A 1042 -26.06 -4.63 -26.27
N LYS A 1043 -26.40 -5.88 -25.96
CA LYS A 1043 -27.78 -6.37 -25.92
C LYS A 1043 -28.57 -5.79 -24.74
N GLN A 1044 -27.92 -5.56 -23.61
CA GLN A 1044 -28.50 -5.03 -22.38
C GLN A 1044 -28.46 -3.49 -22.32
N GLY A 1045 -27.90 -2.81 -23.32
CA GLY A 1045 -27.83 -1.34 -23.37
C GLY A 1045 -26.82 -0.73 -22.40
N ILE A 1046 -25.79 -1.49 -21.99
CA ILE A 1046 -24.77 -1.04 -21.04
C ILE A 1046 -23.60 -0.39 -21.82
N PRO A 1047 -23.23 0.88 -21.52
CA PRO A 1047 -22.08 1.54 -22.14
C PRO A 1047 -20.76 0.83 -21.79
N ILE A 1048 -19.80 0.82 -22.73
CA ILE A 1048 -18.50 0.14 -22.56
C ILE A 1048 -17.66 0.83 -21.48
N GLU A 1049 -17.88 2.13 -21.31
CA GLU A 1049 -17.22 3.02 -20.36
C GLU A 1049 -17.45 2.61 -18.89
N LYS A 1050 -18.47 1.77 -18.63
CA LYS A 1050 -18.69 1.19 -17.31
C LYS A 1050 -17.67 0.10 -16.93
N LEU A 1051 -16.95 -0.48 -17.89
CA LEU A 1051 -15.92 -1.46 -17.56
C LEU A 1051 -14.76 -0.79 -16.81
N PRO A 1052 -14.27 -1.39 -15.70
CA PRO A 1052 -13.14 -0.84 -14.93
C PRO A 1052 -11.90 -0.59 -15.79
N TRP A 1053 -11.73 -1.41 -16.83
CA TRP A 1053 -10.75 -1.21 -17.87
C TRP A 1053 -11.31 -1.64 -19.22
N HIS A 1054 -11.11 -0.82 -20.26
CA HIS A 1054 -11.55 -1.12 -21.61
C HIS A 1054 -10.65 -0.46 -22.67
N ASN A 1055 -10.70 -1.00 -23.89
CA ASN A 1055 -10.14 -0.37 -25.07
C ASN A 1055 -11.02 -0.61 -26.32
N SER A 1056 -10.97 0.32 -27.27
CA SER A 1056 -11.85 0.34 -28.46
C SER A 1056 -11.48 -0.75 -29.47
N TRP A 1057 -10.20 -1.12 -29.57
CA TRP A 1057 -9.74 -2.14 -30.52
C TRP A 1057 -9.84 -3.58 -29.99
N THR A 1058 -9.99 -3.77 -28.67
CA THR A 1058 -9.96 -5.10 -28.02
C THR A 1058 -10.97 -6.05 -28.66
N PHE A 1059 -12.20 -5.61 -28.90
CA PHE A 1059 -13.24 -6.46 -29.51
C PHE A 1059 -12.85 -7.00 -30.89
N TYR A 1060 -12.25 -6.16 -31.74
CA TYR A 1060 -11.79 -6.58 -33.07
C TYR A 1060 -10.61 -7.55 -32.96
N SER A 1061 -9.67 -7.25 -32.06
CA SER A 1061 -8.54 -8.14 -31.77
C SER A 1061 -9.01 -9.49 -31.20
N SER A 1062 -10.07 -9.52 -30.38
CA SER A 1062 -10.64 -10.76 -29.83
C SER A 1062 -11.22 -11.65 -30.92
N CYS A 1063 -11.94 -11.07 -31.88
CA CYS A 1063 -12.47 -11.82 -33.03
C CYS A 1063 -11.35 -12.36 -33.93
N ALA A 1064 -10.35 -11.53 -34.25
CA ALA A 1064 -9.20 -11.94 -35.06
C ALA A 1064 -8.36 -13.02 -34.34
N GLY A 1065 -8.09 -12.84 -33.05
CA GLY A 1065 -7.40 -13.81 -32.21
C GLY A 1065 -8.16 -15.13 -32.10
N LEU A 1066 -9.49 -15.10 -32.01
CA LEU A 1066 -10.31 -16.32 -31.95
C LEU A 1066 -10.21 -17.10 -33.26
N PHE A 1067 -10.31 -16.40 -34.39
CA PHE A 1067 -10.10 -17.01 -35.69
C PHE A 1067 -8.68 -17.62 -35.80
N MET A 1068 -7.66 -16.89 -35.36
CA MET A 1068 -6.27 -17.33 -35.44
C MET A 1068 -5.95 -18.50 -34.49
N THR A 1069 -6.52 -18.53 -33.28
CA THR A 1069 -6.35 -19.67 -32.36
C THR A 1069 -6.98 -20.94 -32.93
N LEU A 1070 -8.18 -20.85 -33.52
CA LEU A 1070 -8.86 -21.99 -34.14
C LEU A 1070 -8.13 -22.49 -35.39
N ILE A 1071 -7.66 -21.60 -36.26
CA ILE A 1071 -6.94 -22.02 -37.47
C ILE A 1071 -5.59 -22.67 -37.10
N ILE A 1072 -4.85 -22.14 -36.12
CA ILE A 1072 -3.60 -22.75 -35.65
C ILE A 1072 -3.90 -24.11 -35.02
N LEU A 1073 -4.94 -24.24 -34.20
CA LEU A 1073 -5.32 -25.51 -33.59
C LEU A 1073 -5.65 -26.59 -34.63
N LEU A 1074 -6.43 -26.24 -35.66
CA LEU A 1074 -6.81 -27.19 -36.73
C LEU A 1074 -5.64 -27.55 -37.66
N THR A 1075 -4.67 -26.65 -37.77
CA THR A 1075 -3.52 -26.83 -38.69
C THR A 1075 -2.22 -27.17 -37.97
N GLY A 1076 -2.17 -27.27 -36.64
CA GLY A 1076 -0.92 -27.50 -35.89
C GLY A 1076 -0.17 -28.77 -36.30
N GLY A 1077 -0.93 -29.84 -36.57
CA GLY A 1077 -0.40 -31.12 -37.08
C GLY A 1077 -0.45 -31.28 -38.60
N PHE A 1078 -0.55 -30.21 -39.39
CA PHE A 1078 -0.86 -30.29 -40.83
C PHE A 1078 0.06 -31.24 -41.63
N ARG A 1079 1.31 -31.43 -41.17
CA ARG A 1079 2.29 -32.32 -41.80
C ARG A 1079 1.74 -33.73 -42.00
N VAL A 1080 0.98 -34.29 -41.05
CA VAL A 1080 0.49 -35.67 -41.11
C VAL A 1080 -0.51 -35.91 -42.24
N PHE A 1081 -1.13 -34.85 -42.75
CA PHE A 1081 -2.05 -34.91 -43.89
C PHE A 1081 -1.36 -34.74 -45.24
N THR A 1082 -0.05 -34.48 -45.26
CA THR A 1082 0.71 -34.33 -46.51
C THR A 1082 1.15 -35.70 -47.05
N ARG A 1083 1.28 -35.81 -48.39
CA ARG A 1083 1.62 -37.07 -49.05
C ARG A 1083 2.97 -37.61 -48.53
N GLY A 1084 2.98 -38.83 -48.02
CA GLY A 1084 4.18 -39.52 -47.55
C GLY A 1084 4.63 -39.18 -46.12
N ASN A 1085 3.89 -38.35 -45.37
CA ASN A 1085 4.25 -37.93 -44.00
C ASN A 1085 3.25 -38.41 -42.93
N TRP A 1086 2.50 -39.49 -43.18
CA TRP A 1086 1.57 -40.02 -42.18
C TRP A 1086 2.33 -40.54 -40.95
N ASP A 1087 2.05 -39.95 -39.80
CA ASP A 1087 2.60 -40.35 -38.51
C ASP A 1087 1.44 -40.44 -37.50
N PRO A 1088 1.06 -41.66 -37.05
CA PRO A 1088 0.02 -41.85 -36.06
C PRO A 1088 0.31 -41.13 -34.75
N VAL A 1089 1.58 -41.05 -34.33
CA VAL A 1089 1.95 -40.42 -33.06
C VAL A 1089 1.80 -38.91 -33.16
N GLY A 1090 2.36 -38.28 -34.21
CA GLY A 1090 2.16 -36.86 -34.49
C GLY A 1090 0.70 -36.45 -34.70
N PHE A 1091 -0.12 -37.32 -35.30
CA PHE A 1091 -1.56 -37.06 -35.43
C PHE A 1091 -2.25 -37.02 -34.06
N VAL A 1092 -1.95 -38.00 -33.19
CA VAL A 1092 -2.53 -38.03 -31.84
C VAL A 1092 -1.99 -36.86 -30.99
N SER A 1093 -0.68 -36.59 -31.00
CA SER A 1093 -0.09 -35.50 -30.21
C SER A 1093 -0.66 -34.14 -30.60
N SER A 1094 -0.90 -33.90 -31.89
CA SER A 1094 -1.39 -32.62 -32.39
C SER A 1094 -2.91 -32.41 -32.24
N TYR A 1095 -3.70 -33.49 -32.20
CA TYR A 1095 -5.16 -33.40 -32.33
C TYR A 1095 -5.99 -34.06 -31.23
N LEU A 1096 -5.38 -34.80 -30.29
CA LEU A 1096 -6.11 -35.53 -29.23
C LEU A 1096 -6.96 -34.62 -28.35
N ASP A 1097 -6.55 -33.37 -28.17
CA ASP A 1097 -7.21 -32.47 -27.24
C ASP A 1097 -8.58 -31.98 -27.74
N ILE A 1098 -8.75 -31.82 -29.06
CA ILE A 1098 -10.01 -31.42 -29.69
C ILE A 1098 -11.18 -32.37 -29.32
N PRO A 1099 -11.09 -33.70 -29.57
CA PRO A 1099 -12.15 -34.63 -29.19
C PRO A 1099 -12.27 -34.77 -27.67
N LEU A 1100 -11.18 -34.61 -26.90
CA LEU A 1100 -11.23 -34.68 -25.43
C LEU A 1100 -12.08 -33.56 -24.84
N VAL A 1101 -11.82 -32.31 -25.22
CA VAL A 1101 -12.59 -31.15 -24.75
C VAL A 1101 -14.03 -31.19 -25.30
N THR A 1102 -14.19 -31.58 -26.56
CA THR A 1102 -15.54 -31.72 -27.16
C THR A 1102 -16.36 -32.80 -26.43
N ALA A 1103 -15.75 -33.94 -26.10
CA ALA A 1103 -16.41 -35.00 -25.34
C ALA A 1103 -16.76 -34.52 -23.92
N ALA A 1104 -15.83 -33.87 -23.21
CA ALA A 1104 -16.08 -33.32 -21.88
C ALA A 1104 -17.26 -32.33 -21.89
N TYR A 1105 -17.30 -31.43 -22.88
CA TYR A 1105 -18.41 -30.50 -23.09
C TYR A 1105 -19.73 -31.23 -23.35
N LEU A 1106 -19.77 -32.15 -24.33
CA LEU A 1106 -21.00 -32.85 -24.71
C LEU A 1106 -21.51 -33.74 -23.58
N ILE A 1107 -20.64 -34.50 -22.91
CA ILE A 1107 -21.01 -35.37 -21.77
C ILE A 1107 -21.65 -34.53 -20.68
N TRP A 1108 -21.01 -33.45 -20.25
CA TRP A 1108 -21.57 -32.60 -19.21
C TRP A 1108 -22.87 -31.93 -19.66
N LYS A 1109 -22.93 -31.45 -20.90
CA LYS A 1109 -24.12 -30.82 -21.49
C LYS A 1109 -25.32 -31.76 -21.48
N PHE A 1110 -25.15 -33.03 -21.85
CA PHE A 1110 -26.25 -34.01 -21.87
C PHE A 1110 -26.59 -34.56 -20.48
N VAL A 1111 -25.60 -34.83 -19.63
CA VAL A 1111 -25.82 -35.37 -18.28
C VAL A 1111 -26.46 -34.33 -17.36
N LYS A 1112 -25.97 -33.08 -17.40
CA LYS A 1112 -26.46 -31.98 -16.56
C LYS A 1112 -27.51 -31.11 -17.24
N LYS A 1113 -27.82 -31.38 -18.52
CA LYS A 1113 -28.83 -30.66 -19.33
C LYS A 1113 -28.64 -29.13 -19.28
N THR A 1114 -27.39 -28.68 -19.38
CA THR A 1114 -27.05 -27.25 -19.34
C THR A 1114 -27.48 -26.56 -20.64
N LYS A 1115 -27.64 -25.23 -20.57
CA LYS A 1115 -27.98 -24.38 -21.72
C LYS A 1115 -26.94 -23.28 -21.87
N VAL A 1116 -26.72 -22.87 -23.11
CA VAL A 1116 -25.92 -21.67 -23.41
C VAL A 1116 -26.65 -20.47 -22.82
N VAL A 1117 -25.95 -19.65 -22.04
CA VAL A 1117 -26.54 -18.51 -21.34
C VAL A 1117 -26.97 -17.44 -22.36
N PRO A 1118 -28.27 -17.08 -22.44
CA PRO A 1118 -28.73 -16.02 -23.34
C PRO A 1118 -28.06 -14.68 -23.01
N LEU A 1119 -27.69 -13.89 -24.02
CA LEU A 1119 -26.97 -12.62 -23.83
C LEU A 1119 -27.72 -11.61 -22.94
N ALA A 1120 -29.06 -11.68 -22.91
CA ALA A 1120 -29.90 -10.82 -22.08
C ALA A 1120 -29.97 -11.28 -20.61
N GLU A 1121 -29.62 -12.53 -20.32
CA GLU A 1121 -29.72 -13.14 -18.98
C GLU A 1121 -28.37 -13.21 -18.26
N ILE A 1122 -27.27 -12.82 -18.92
CA ILE A 1122 -25.96 -12.73 -18.27
C ILE A 1122 -26.05 -11.63 -17.19
N PRO A 1123 -25.73 -11.93 -15.91
CA PRO A 1123 -25.97 -11.04 -14.77
C PRO A 1123 -24.91 -9.93 -14.67
N LEU A 1124 -24.84 -9.06 -15.67
CA LEU A 1124 -23.83 -7.99 -15.73
C LEU A 1124 -24.04 -6.92 -14.66
N GLN A 1125 -25.30 -6.61 -14.31
CA GLN A 1125 -25.59 -5.61 -13.26
C GLN A 1125 -25.08 -6.06 -11.89
N ASP A 1126 -25.23 -7.36 -11.55
CA ASP A 1126 -24.68 -7.92 -10.32
C ASP A 1126 -23.15 -7.92 -10.32
N ALA A 1127 -22.53 -8.15 -11.48
CA ALA A 1127 -21.08 -8.05 -11.66
C ALA A 1127 -20.56 -6.62 -11.41
N PHE A 1128 -21.23 -5.60 -11.97
CA PHE A 1128 -20.87 -4.21 -11.73
C PHE A 1128 -21.08 -3.81 -10.27
N ARG A 1129 -22.22 -4.16 -9.66
CA ARG A 1129 -22.50 -3.88 -8.25
C ARG A 1129 -21.43 -4.49 -7.34
N LYS A 1130 -21.07 -5.76 -7.56
CA LYS A 1130 -20.02 -6.41 -6.76
C LYS A 1130 -18.66 -5.77 -6.99
N SER A 1131 -18.34 -5.37 -8.22
CA SER A 1131 -17.11 -4.64 -8.53
C SER A 1131 -17.06 -3.25 -7.89
N GLU A 1132 -18.19 -2.56 -7.72
CA GLU A 1132 -18.31 -1.27 -7.02
C GLU A 1132 -18.17 -1.47 -5.50
N GLU A 1133 -18.83 -2.47 -4.92
CA GLU A 1133 -18.69 -2.86 -3.51
C GLU A 1133 -17.23 -3.23 -3.17
N ASP A 1134 -16.56 -4.01 -4.02
CA ASP A 1134 -15.14 -4.36 -3.85
C ASP A 1134 -14.22 -3.14 -4.02
N HIS A 1135 -14.62 -2.12 -4.80
CA HIS A 1135 -13.88 -0.85 -4.90
C HIS A 1135 -14.05 -0.03 -3.62
N GLU A 1136 -15.28 0.09 -3.12
CA GLU A 1136 -15.60 0.80 -1.87
C GLU A 1136 -14.87 0.21 -0.68
N VAL A 1137 -14.75 -1.13 -0.58
CA VAL A 1137 -14.00 -1.83 0.50
C VAL A 1137 -12.47 -1.70 0.36
N VAL A 1138 -11.96 -1.37 -0.82
CA VAL A 1138 -10.52 -1.10 -1.04
C VAL A 1138 -10.20 0.38 -0.86
N THR A 1139 -11.17 1.28 -1.08
CA THR A 1139 -11.05 2.72 -0.84
C THR A 1139 -11.41 3.14 0.59
N ALA A 1140 -12.20 2.31 1.31
CA ALA A 1140 -12.53 2.42 2.74
C ALA A 1140 -11.55 1.60 3.59
#